data_AF-A0A7K4CXG5-F1
#
_entry.id   AF-A0A7K4CXG5-F1
#
_cell.length_a   1.000
_cell.length_b   1.000
_cell.length_c   1.000
_cell.angle_alpha   90.00
_cell.angle_beta   90.00
_cell.angle_gamma   90.00
#
_symmetry.space_group_name_H-M   'P 1'
#
loop_
_entity.id
_entity.type
_entity.pdbx_description
1 polymer ?
#
loop_
_entity_poly.entity_id
_entity_poly.type
_entity_poly.pdbx_seq_one_letter_code
_entity_poly.pdbx_strand_id
1 'polypeptide(L)'
;MTGVIWLAVRNEHFDLDPLIPALIPLTRADDRSVRNNTLHALKEASLKPGKIKQLAPGARRGLSTIDVLVSNMSDARADVRNDAARTLGYMITEGAEGVDGADMAAAIPAIIKLIENPATTYNAISALKLAVNRKMDISPAMHVLVDCLKDPRNAYHDSITELLVGAQRAGVDISAAYDILGKIMPNNRGNLKPMAVQIFEQACKNNEDVALIEPYLEKAIGKGENDSYGESFIKIYTYINIKNARWEKVIKLLEHPNKHVPGSVASYLAEHVMDFEPLVPALVKSLLHGYWYVRSEAADALKKYMGLGKHARDVVRANLKNVDPRNAKDTKDLDAVIAAACATPEPPAPERPPAKSPEQEALEQMLAKKAYLVNLERVVAFRGNDEARYIFCEGDLLFDAWFDPATREITKISWTSKEDLEGIIRRGFAPGTIQAYLKPYAGIPKEVLDGSAALAGIALGIIDKLSDPSKWYFLKPHYKTETKRYLYHHETRGFMIISSKAEDVVSGLVPCSRHDAESEIRDVERRFPGLDVEAASKPLLAAASTTWEAAEKAMQRLESGEICAEMDEKYYRRYYIHNNGNFFYIFADGGTVDTVSQRSRDVVFKAMLELLCKPAAIVPFVVIDEGMKNDILVNADPDRYLDYIKKGDFSIGGGPTTDMQWSVRCENGQFIRSQGDGHGGVETSVLTEDDVKALLENRRYGWARTIRKHV
;
A
#
# COMPACT_ATOMS: atom_id res chain seq x y z
N MET A 1 -40.28 -14.45 19.30
CA MET A 1 -40.23 -13.05 18.81
C MET A 1 -38.81 -12.67 18.38
N THR A 2 -37.80 -12.79 19.24
CA THR A 2 -36.37 -12.60 18.90
C THR A 2 -35.89 -13.44 17.70
N GLY A 3 -36.27 -14.71 17.61
CA GLY A 3 -35.96 -15.54 16.43
C GLY A 3 -36.62 -15.08 15.13
N VAL A 4 -37.81 -14.44 15.21
CA VAL A 4 -38.52 -13.88 14.05
C VAL A 4 -37.85 -12.58 13.60
N ILE A 5 -37.44 -11.74 14.56
CA ILE A 5 -36.65 -10.54 14.29
C ILE A 5 -35.33 -10.93 13.62
N TRP A 6 -34.66 -11.97 14.10
CA TRP A 6 -33.39 -12.44 13.53
C TRP A 6 -33.54 -12.96 12.09
N LEU A 7 -34.57 -13.75 11.82
CA LEU A 7 -34.89 -14.23 10.47
C LEU A 7 -35.27 -13.09 9.52
N ALA A 8 -36.02 -12.10 9.99
CA ALA A 8 -36.38 -10.91 9.23
C ALA A 8 -35.13 -10.06 8.89
N VAL A 9 -34.21 -9.91 9.83
CA VAL A 9 -32.97 -9.13 9.63
C VAL A 9 -32.03 -9.79 8.62
N ARG A 10 -31.90 -11.12 8.63
CA ARG A 10 -31.04 -11.85 7.68
C ARG A 10 -31.62 -11.98 6.27
N ASN A 11 -32.92 -11.80 6.09
CA ASN A 11 -33.52 -11.87 4.78
C ASN A 11 -33.24 -10.56 4.00
N GLU A 12 -32.50 -10.66 2.89
CA GLU A 12 -32.15 -9.51 2.04
C GLU A 12 -33.37 -8.83 1.41
N HIS A 13 -34.48 -9.57 1.26
CA HIS A 13 -35.73 -9.07 0.69
C HIS A 13 -36.71 -8.54 1.72
N PHE A 14 -36.42 -8.68 3.01
CA PHE A 14 -37.34 -8.25 4.06
C PHE A 14 -37.16 -6.77 4.36
N ASP A 15 -38.27 -6.03 4.25
CA ASP A 15 -38.30 -4.63 4.58
C ASP A 15 -38.28 -4.43 6.10
N LEU A 16 -37.15 -3.95 6.63
CA LEU A 16 -36.97 -3.68 8.05
C LEU A 16 -37.61 -2.36 8.49
N ASP A 17 -38.08 -1.54 7.55
CA ASP A 17 -38.60 -0.18 7.80
C ASP A 17 -39.76 -0.18 8.83
N PRO A 18 -40.75 -1.10 8.77
CA PRO A 18 -41.82 -1.15 9.77
C PRO A 18 -41.36 -1.67 11.14
N LEU A 19 -40.24 -2.40 11.19
CA LEU A 19 -39.75 -3.04 12.40
C LEU A 19 -38.90 -2.11 13.26
N ILE A 20 -38.17 -1.16 12.66
CA ILE A 20 -37.27 -0.27 13.39
C ILE A 20 -37.95 0.46 14.56
N PRO A 21 -39.13 1.11 14.38
CA PRO A 21 -39.84 1.73 15.50
C PRO A 21 -40.27 0.74 16.59
N ALA A 22 -40.51 -0.52 16.24
CA ALA A 22 -40.86 -1.59 17.18
C ALA A 22 -39.61 -2.16 17.90
N LEU A 23 -38.44 -2.11 17.27
CA LEU A 23 -37.17 -2.52 17.88
C LEU A 23 -36.68 -1.49 18.91
N ILE A 24 -36.93 -0.21 18.70
CA ILE A 24 -36.47 0.86 19.61
C ILE A 24 -36.88 0.61 21.08
N PRO A 25 -38.16 0.38 21.43
CA PRO A 25 -38.55 0.07 22.80
C PRO A 25 -37.91 -1.22 23.34
N LEU A 26 -37.67 -2.21 22.47
CA LEU A 26 -37.07 -3.50 22.86
C LEU A 26 -35.59 -3.38 23.22
N THR A 27 -34.90 -2.33 22.78
CA THR A 27 -33.54 -2.04 23.27
C THR A 27 -33.50 -1.65 24.76
N ARG A 28 -34.67 -1.33 25.35
CA ARG A 28 -34.83 -1.04 26.77
C ARG A 28 -35.49 -2.20 27.54
N ALA A 29 -35.79 -3.32 26.89
CA ALA A 29 -36.43 -4.46 27.52
C ALA A 29 -35.59 -4.98 28.70
N ASP A 30 -36.22 -5.23 29.86
CA ASP A 30 -35.53 -5.76 31.05
C ASP A 30 -34.82 -7.09 30.77
N ASP A 31 -35.41 -7.91 29.88
CA ASP A 31 -34.84 -9.15 29.40
C ASP A 31 -33.56 -8.92 28.56
N ARG A 32 -32.47 -9.51 29.03
CA ARG A 32 -31.12 -9.41 28.42
C ARG A 32 -31.08 -9.97 27.00
N SER A 33 -31.70 -11.13 26.76
CA SER A 33 -31.66 -11.79 25.46
C SER A 33 -32.45 -11.00 24.42
N VAL A 34 -33.62 -10.48 24.80
CA VAL A 34 -34.42 -9.59 23.95
C VAL A 34 -33.62 -8.36 23.58
N ARG A 35 -32.98 -7.72 24.56
CA ARG A 35 -32.20 -6.51 24.33
C ARG A 35 -30.99 -6.74 23.43
N ASN A 36 -30.16 -7.73 23.71
CA ASN A 36 -28.94 -8.01 22.92
C ASN A 36 -29.29 -8.41 21.49
N ASN A 37 -30.30 -9.27 21.31
CA ASN A 37 -30.79 -9.63 19.97
C ASN A 37 -31.35 -8.43 19.22
N THR A 38 -31.97 -7.49 19.92
CA THR A 38 -32.48 -6.24 19.33
C THR A 38 -31.34 -5.32 18.91
N LEU A 39 -30.29 -5.15 19.75
CA LEU A 39 -29.11 -4.35 19.39
C LEU A 39 -28.35 -4.96 18.21
N HIS A 40 -28.25 -6.28 18.16
CA HIS A 40 -27.69 -7.01 17.03
C HIS A 40 -28.56 -6.86 15.77
N ALA A 41 -29.88 -6.92 15.91
CA ALA A 41 -30.81 -6.69 14.80
C ALA A 41 -30.65 -5.28 14.22
N LEU A 42 -30.52 -4.26 15.08
CA LEU A 42 -30.24 -2.88 14.67
C LEU A 42 -28.87 -2.73 14.01
N LYS A 43 -27.85 -3.42 14.52
CA LYS A 43 -26.52 -3.48 13.88
C LYS A 43 -26.64 -4.01 12.45
N GLU A 44 -27.18 -5.21 12.26
CA GLU A 44 -27.30 -5.83 10.94
C GLU A 44 -28.19 -5.01 10.00
N ALA A 45 -29.26 -4.39 10.52
CA ALA A 45 -30.08 -3.45 9.77
C ALA A 45 -29.26 -2.25 9.28
N SER A 46 -28.36 -1.74 10.11
CA SER A 46 -27.48 -0.62 9.75
C SER A 46 -26.41 -0.98 8.72
N LEU A 47 -26.04 -2.25 8.56
CA LEU A 47 -25.08 -2.68 7.54
C LEU A 47 -25.68 -2.74 6.13
N LYS A 48 -27.02 -2.62 5.99
CA LYS A 48 -27.68 -2.67 4.68
C LYS A 48 -27.67 -1.29 4.00
N PRO A 49 -27.09 -1.16 2.79
CA PRO A 49 -27.04 0.11 2.06
C PRO A 49 -28.44 0.74 1.87
N GLY A 50 -28.54 2.06 2.07
CA GLY A 50 -29.77 2.83 1.85
C GLY A 50 -30.83 2.77 2.98
N LYS A 51 -30.66 1.90 3.98
CA LYS A 51 -31.63 1.76 5.09
C LYS A 51 -31.33 2.64 6.30
N ILE A 52 -30.12 3.20 6.41
CA ILE A 52 -29.73 4.06 7.54
C ILE A 52 -30.39 5.45 7.52
N LYS A 53 -30.73 6.00 6.34
CA LYS A 53 -31.48 7.27 6.21
C LYS A 53 -32.83 7.25 6.95
N GLN A 54 -33.32 6.06 7.29
CA GLN A 54 -34.58 5.88 8.01
C GLN A 54 -34.40 5.63 9.52
N LEU A 55 -33.16 5.34 9.96
CA LEU A 55 -32.77 5.24 11.37
C LEU A 55 -32.43 6.62 11.98
N ALA A 56 -32.01 7.57 11.15
CA ALA A 56 -31.83 8.98 11.50
C ALA A 56 -33.16 9.74 11.30
N PRO A 57 -33.63 10.57 12.23
CA PRO A 57 -35.04 10.94 12.29
C PRO A 57 -35.49 11.83 11.12
N GLY A 58 -36.47 11.35 10.36
CA GLY A 58 -37.41 12.21 9.65
C GLY A 58 -38.58 12.57 10.56
N ALA A 59 -38.49 13.70 11.27
CA ALA A 59 -39.60 14.51 11.78
C ALA A 59 -40.89 13.77 12.23
N ARG A 60 -40.93 13.23 13.46
CA ARG A 60 -42.16 13.10 14.30
C ARG A 60 -41.79 12.58 15.71
N ARG A 61 -41.46 13.50 16.63
CA ARG A 61 -41.51 13.38 18.11
C ARG A 61 -41.16 12.01 18.74
N GLY A 62 -40.14 11.31 18.24
CA GLY A 62 -39.61 10.07 18.81
C GLY A 62 -38.12 10.20 19.06
N LEU A 63 -37.61 9.53 20.10
CA LEU A 63 -36.16 9.40 20.37
C LEU A 63 -35.48 8.84 19.12
N SER A 64 -34.38 9.46 18.69
CA SER A 64 -33.59 8.92 17.58
C SER A 64 -32.99 7.57 17.97
N THR A 65 -32.68 6.72 16.98
CA THR A 65 -31.94 5.48 17.24
C THR A 65 -30.61 5.77 17.96
N ILE A 66 -30.01 6.94 17.66
CA ILE A 66 -28.79 7.41 18.31
C ILE A 66 -29.04 7.74 19.78
N ASP A 67 -30.12 8.44 20.14
CA ASP A 67 -30.46 8.73 21.55
C ASP A 67 -30.64 7.45 22.35
N VAL A 68 -31.22 6.43 21.72
CA VAL A 68 -31.45 5.11 22.32
C VAL A 68 -30.13 4.37 22.54
N LEU A 69 -29.25 4.37 21.54
CA LEU A 69 -27.91 3.80 21.67
C LEU A 69 -27.09 4.54 22.73
N VAL A 70 -27.08 5.87 22.70
CA VAL A 70 -26.43 6.74 23.70
C VAL A 70 -26.96 6.45 25.12
N SER A 71 -28.28 6.30 25.29
CA SER A 71 -28.87 5.91 26.56
C SER A 71 -28.38 4.52 27.02
N ASN A 72 -28.28 3.55 26.10
CA ASN A 72 -27.82 2.20 26.40
C ASN A 72 -26.31 2.13 26.68
N MET A 73 -25.52 3.10 26.24
CA MET A 73 -24.10 3.23 26.61
C MET A 73 -23.90 3.57 28.08
N SER A 74 -24.93 4.04 28.78
CA SER A 74 -24.91 4.23 30.24
C SER A 74 -25.58 3.08 31.01
N ASP A 75 -25.94 1.96 30.36
CA ASP A 75 -26.50 0.79 31.05
C ASP A 75 -25.49 0.20 32.04
N ALA A 76 -25.96 -0.29 33.19
CA ALA A 76 -25.08 -0.87 34.21
C ALA A 76 -24.34 -2.13 33.74
N ARG A 77 -24.86 -2.83 32.72
CA ARG A 77 -24.27 -4.07 32.18
C ARG A 77 -23.26 -3.79 31.07
N ALA A 78 -22.10 -4.43 31.16
CA ALA A 78 -21.01 -4.22 30.22
C ALA A 78 -21.34 -4.68 28.79
N ASP A 79 -22.04 -5.80 28.61
CA ASP A 79 -22.40 -6.32 27.29
C ASP A 79 -23.35 -5.39 26.54
N VAL A 80 -24.37 -4.85 27.21
CA VAL A 80 -25.31 -3.87 26.64
C VAL A 80 -24.58 -2.60 26.21
N ARG A 81 -23.67 -2.08 27.05
CA ARG A 81 -22.82 -0.93 26.68
C ARG A 81 -21.94 -1.25 25.47
N ASN A 82 -21.32 -2.43 25.46
CA ASN A 82 -20.43 -2.87 24.38
C ASN A 82 -21.19 -3.01 23.06
N ASP A 83 -22.37 -3.61 23.08
CA ASP A 83 -23.19 -3.79 21.89
C ASP A 83 -23.78 -2.45 21.42
N ALA A 84 -24.21 -1.58 22.32
CA ALA A 84 -24.65 -0.23 21.95
C ALA A 84 -23.50 0.59 21.32
N ALA A 85 -22.31 0.55 21.92
CA ALA A 85 -21.10 1.19 21.41
C ALA A 85 -20.70 0.65 20.03
N ARG A 86 -20.74 -0.68 19.89
CA ARG A 86 -20.43 -1.38 18.65
C ARG A 86 -21.44 -1.06 17.56
N THR A 87 -22.73 -1.10 17.85
CA THR A 87 -23.81 -0.75 16.91
C THR A 87 -23.70 0.70 16.49
N LEU A 88 -23.42 1.63 17.42
CA LEU A 88 -23.16 3.02 17.05
C LEU A 88 -21.91 3.12 16.16
N GLY A 89 -20.81 2.45 16.51
CA GLY A 89 -19.60 2.37 15.71
C GLY A 89 -19.85 1.88 14.27
N TYR A 90 -20.68 0.85 14.09
CA TYR A 90 -21.05 0.35 12.76
C TYR A 90 -21.95 1.30 11.98
N MET A 91 -22.99 1.85 12.63
CA MET A 91 -23.85 2.88 12.03
C MET A 91 -23.04 4.06 11.53
N ILE A 92 -21.96 4.36 12.25
CA ILE A 92 -20.98 5.36 11.90
C ILE A 92 -20.19 4.84 10.68
N THR A 93 -19.35 3.80 10.82
CA THR A 93 -18.33 3.38 9.85
C THR A 93 -18.86 2.99 8.47
N GLU A 94 -20.03 2.35 8.40
CA GLU A 94 -20.56 1.72 7.17
C GLU A 94 -21.37 2.69 6.30
N GLY A 95 -20.98 3.96 6.30
CA GLY A 95 -21.49 4.90 5.29
C GLY A 95 -22.96 5.24 5.46
N ALA A 96 -23.39 5.56 6.69
CA ALA A 96 -24.63 6.30 6.87
C ALA A 96 -24.50 7.70 6.25
N GLU A 97 -24.67 7.81 4.93
CA GLU A 97 -24.95 9.06 4.22
C GLU A 97 -26.19 9.78 4.79
N GLY A 98 -26.93 9.14 5.70
CA GLY A 98 -28.12 9.66 6.35
C GLY A 98 -27.97 10.07 7.82
N VAL A 99 -26.84 9.79 8.48
CA VAL A 99 -26.65 10.30 9.85
C VAL A 99 -26.18 11.75 9.75
N ASP A 100 -27.05 12.67 10.17
CA ASP A 100 -26.75 14.10 10.21
C ASP A 100 -25.54 14.37 11.12
N GLY A 101 -24.76 15.40 10.78
CA GLY A 101 -23.66 15.88 11.59
C GLY A 101 -24.10 16.25 13.00
N ALA A 102 -25.34 16.73 13.16
CA ALA A 102 -25.93 17.09 14.44
C ALA A 102 -26.10 15.88 15.38
N ASP A 103 -26.65 14.76 14.89
CA ASP A 103 -26.87 13.56 15.71
C ASP A 103 -25.53 12.94 16.15
N MET A 104 -24.53 12.99 15.27
CA MET A 104 -23.19 12.54 15.61
C MET A 104 -22.50 13.42 16.63
N ALA A 105 -22.60 14.74 16.48
CA ALA A 105 -22.11 15.69 17.48
C ALA A 105 -22.75 15.44 18.86
N ALA A 106 -24.05 15.10 18.89
CA ALA A 106 -24.75 14.74 20.12
C ALA A 106 -24.25 13.41 20.75
N ALA A 107 -23.73 12.49 19.94
CA ALA A 107 -23.21 11.21 20.42
C ALA A 107 -21.77 11.28 20.96
N ILE A 108 -20.97 12.30 20.59
CA ILE A 108 -19.56 12.43 20.98
C ILE A 108 -19.35 12.35 22.51
N PRO A 109 -20.11 13.05 23.37
CA PRO A 109 -19.95 12.93 24.82
C PRO A 109 -20.13 11.51 25.35
N ALA A 110 -21.06 10.75 24.77
CA ALA A 110 -21.29 9.35 25.15
C ALA A 110 -20.15 8.45 24.68
N ILE A 111 -19.64 8.67 23.46
CA ILE A 111 -18.47 7.95 22.92
C ILE A 111 -17.23 8.21 23.81
N ILE A 112 -17.03 9.45 24.26
CA ILE A 112 -15.91 9.82 25.15
C ILE A 112 -15.95 9.00 26.45
N LYS A 113 -17.12 8.91 27.09
CA LYS A 113 -17.31 8.11 28.31
C LYS A 113 -17.02 6.63 28.10
N LEU A 114 -17.22 6.10 26.89
CA LEU A 114 -16.90 4.71 26.56
C LEU A 114 -15.40 4.44 26.41
N ILE A 115 -14.60 5.45 26.10
CA ILE A 115 -13.15 5.31 25.97
C ILE A 115 -12.53 4.97 27.34
N GLU A 116 -13.10 5.49 28.42
CA GLU A 116 -12.69 5.22 29.81
C GLU A 116 -12.88 3.74 30.22
N ASN A 117 -13.69 2.97 29.50
CA ASN A 117 -13.91 1.55 29.76
C ASN A 117 -13.11 0.69 28.76
N PRO A 118 -12.07 -0.06 29.21
CA PRO A 118 -11.22 -0.87 28.33
C PRO A 118 -11.97 -1.83 27.40
N ALA A 119 -13.13 -2.35 27.81
CA ALA A 119 -13.92 -3.27 26.99
C ALA A 119 -14.61 -2.60 25.78
N THR A 120 -14.79 -1.28 25.82
CA THR A 120 -15.42 -0.48 24.75
C THR A 120 -14.47 0.45 24.02
N THR A 121 -13.26 0.66 24.54
CA THR A 121 -12.29 1.63 24.03
C THR A 121 -12.05 1.48 22.52
N TYR A 122 -11.88 0.26 22.01
CA TYR A 122 -11.67 0.03 20.57
C TYR A 122 -12.81 0.57 19.70
N ASN A 123 -14.06 0.21 20.03
CA ASN A 123 -15.23 0.62 19.24
C ASN A 123 -15.43 2.14 19.33
N ALA A 124 -15.16 2.72 20.50
CA ALA A 124 -15.23 4.16 20.71
C ALA A 124 -14.17 4.92 19.86
N ILE A 125 -12.93 4.42 19.80
CA ILE A 125 -11.88 4.98 18.94
C ILE A 125 -12.27 4.89 17.46
N SER A 126 -12.78 3.74 17.01
CA SER A 126 -13.24 3.56 15.62
C SER A 126 -14.37 4.51 15.26
N ALA A 127 -15.31 4.76 16.17
CA ALA A 127 -16.37 5.75 15.99
C ALA A 127 -15.80 7.18 15.86
N LEU A 128 -14.84 7.55 16.70
CA LEU A 128 -14.16 8.85 16.61
C LEU A 128 -13.35 9.02 15.32
N LYS A 129 -12.71 7.96 14.81
CA LYS A 129 -11.96 8.02 13.55
C LYS A 129 -12.85 8.43 12.38
N LEU A 130 -14.07 7.90 12.34
CA LEU A 130 -14.99 8.35 11.31
C LEU A 130 -15.54 9.74 11.56
N ALA A 131 -15.81 10.11 12.82
CA ALA A 131 -16.23 11.47 13.15
C ALA A 131 -15.21 12.49 12.59
N VAL A 132 -13.92 12.21 12.76
CA VAL A 132 -12.81 12.96 12.15
C VAL A 132 -12.88 12.96 10.62
N ASN A 133 -13.07 11.80 9.98
CA ASN A 133 -13.19 11.74 8.50
C ASN A 133 -14.38 12.54 7.97
N ARG A 134 -15.44 12.71 8.77
CA ARG A 134 -16.60 13.56 8.47
C ARG A 134 -16.42 15.02 8.91
N LYS A 135 -15.19 15.42 9.28
CA LYS A 135 -14.84 16.78 9.73
C LYS A 135 -15.64 17.25 10.95
N MET A 136 -16.01 16.32 11.83
CA MET A 136 -16.67 16.65 13.09
C MET A 136 -15.65 17.07 14.14
N ASP A 137 -16.07 17.98 15.01
CA ASP A 137 -15.24 18.44 16.12
C ASP A 137 -15.16 17.35 17.21
N ILE A 138 -14.00 16.69 17.31
CA ILE A 138 -13.70 15.74 18.38
C ILE A 138 -12.81 16.33 19.48
N SER A 139 -12.60 17.65 19.50
CA SER A 139 -11.82 18.34 20.55
C SER A 139 -12.24 17.94 21.97
N PRO A 140 -13.55 17.75 22.29
CA PRO A 140 -13.97 17.29 23.61
C PRO A 140 -13.36 15.95 24.03
N ALA A 141 -12.98 15.09 23.07
CA ALA A 141 -12.40 13.77 23.35
C ALA A 141 -10.89 13.82 23.66
N MET A 142 -10.20 14.93 23.38
CA MET A 142 -8.73 14.97 23.42
C MET A 142 -8.16 14.63 24.79
N HIS A 143 -8.72 15.17 25.87
CA HIS A 143 -8.22 14.89 27.22
C HIS A 143 -8.29 13.39 27.58
N VAL A 144 -9.37 12.69 27.19
CA VAL A 144 -9.53 11.26 27.44
C VAL A 144 -8.58 10.43 26.56
N LEU A 145 -8.41 10.79 25.29
CA LEU A 145 -7.45 10.12 24.40
C LEU A 145 -6.01 10.27 24.91
N VAL A 146 -5.66 11.46 25.37
CA VAL A 146 -4.38 11.78 26.01
C VAL A 146 -4.19 10.93 27.27
N ASP A 147 -5.19 10.86 28.16
CA ASP A 147 -5.12 10.02 29.36
C ASP A 147 -4.98 8.52 29.02
N CYS A 148 -5.65 8.06 27.97
CA CYS A 148 -5.51 6.71 27.46
C CYS A 148 -4.09 6.39 26.95
N LEU A 149 -3.39 7.36 26.35
CA LEU A 149 -1.99 7.21 25.94
C LEU A 149 -1.02 7.23 27.13
N LYS A 150 -1.43 7.74 28.30
CA LYS A 150 -0.59 7.71 29.53
C LYS A 150 -0.51 6.32 30.15
N ASP A 151 -1.52 5.46 29.98
CA ASP A 151 -1.49 4.10 30.54
C ASP A 151 -0.65 3.17 29.66
N PRO A 152 0.56 2.76 30.08
CA PRO A 152 1.44 1.90 29.27
C PRO A 152 0.86 0.50 28.99
N ARG A 153 -0.23 0.11 29.67
CA ARG A 153 -0.94 -1.16 29.49
C ARG A 153 -2.09 -1.05 28.48
N ASN A 154 -2.38 0.15 27.98
CA ASN A 154 -3.44 0.33 27.00
C ASN A 154 -3.04 -0.35 25.69
N ALA A 155 -3.82 -1.36 25.29
CA ALA A 155 -3.59 -2.11 24.06
C ALA A 155 -3.90 -1.28 22.79
N TYR A 156 -4.53 -0.11 22.94
CA TYR A 156 -5.07 0.68 21.83
C TYR A 156 -4.21 1.89 21.44
N HIS A 157 -2.95 1.97 21.89
CA HIS A 157 -2.07 3.10 21.52
C HIS A 157 -1.99 3.32 20.00
N ASP A 158 -1.88 2.25 19.20
CA ASP A 158 -1.78 2.36 17.74
C ASP A 158 -3.06 3.00 17.16
N SER A 159 -4.23 2.52 17.60
CA SER A 159 -5.52 3.04 17.14
C SER A 159 -5.76 4.48 17.58
N ILE A 160 -5.34 4.87 18.78
CA ILE A 160 -5.44 6.24 19.28
C ILE A 160 -4.50 7.16 18.48
N THR A 161 -3.26 6.73 18.23
CA THR A 161 -2.30 7.54 17.48
C THR A 161 -2.75 7.75 16.04
N GLU A 162 -3.31 6.72 15.40
CA GLU A 162 -3.92 6.84 14.07
C GLU A 162 -5.12 7.81 14.06
N LEU A 163 -5.96 7.77 15.10
CA LEU A 163 -7.03 8.74 15.29
C LEU A 163 -6.48 10.17 15.39
N LEU A 164 -5.41 10.39 16.16
CA LEU A 164 -4.77 11.69 16.31
C LEU A 164 -4.18 12.22 14.99
N VAL A 165 -3.58 11.34 14.16
CA VAL A 165 -3.14 11.72 12.80
C VAL A 165 -4.32 12.24 11.98
N GLY A 166 -5.45 11.52 11.99
CA GLY A 166 -6.66 11.96 11.30
C GLY A 166 -7.17 13.29 11.85
N ALA A 167 -7.24 13.42 13.18
CA ALA A 167 -7.75 14.60 13.86
C ALA A 167 -6.94 15.85 13.50
N GLN A 168 -5.61 15.74 13.50
CA GLN A 168 -4.72 16.81 13.11
C GLN A 168 -4.90 17.21 11.64
N ARG A 169 -5.07 16.25 10.73
CA ARG A 169 -5.38 16.52 9.31
C ARG A 169 -6.72 17.23 9.14
N ALA A 170 -7.68 16.97 10.03
CA ALA A 170 -8.96 17.65 10.09
C ALA A 170 -8.90 19.02 10.79
N GLY A 171 -7.72 19.47 11.26
CA GLY A 171 -7.52 20.75 11.93
C GLY A 171 -7.91 20.76 13.41
N VAL A 172 -8.05 19.60 14.05
CA VAL A 172 -8.27 19.50 15.50
C VAL A 172 -6.95 19.73 16.23
N ASP A 173 -6.97 20.58 17.26
CA ASP A 173 -5.81 20.81 18.13
C ASP A 173 -5.51 19.55 18.97
N ILE A 174 -4.34 18.96 18.71
CA ILE A 174 -3.83 17.78 19.42
C ILE A 174 -2.57 18.08 20.24
N SER A 175 -2.27 19.36 20.50
CA SER A 175 -1.07 19.81 21.23
C SER A 175 -0.88 19.10 22.58
N ALA A 176 -1.99 18.84 23.28
CA ALA A 176 -2.01 18.10 24.55
C ALA A 176 -1.45 16.67 24.45
N ALA A 177 -1.41 16.07 23.26
CA ALA A 177 -0.87 14.73 23.03
C ALA A 177 0.65 14.72 22.79
N TYR A 178 1.27 15.85 22.41
CA TYR A 178 2.68 15.87 22.01
C TYR A 178 3.64 15.41 23.11
N ASP A 179 3.43 15.80 24.36
CA ASP A 179 4.27 15.37 25.48
C ASP A 179 4.25 13.85 25.67
N ILE A 180 3.06 13.25 25.57
CA ILE A 180 2.90 11.81 25.77
C ILE A 180 3.44 11.04 24.58
N LEU A 181 3.11 11.46 23.36
CA LEU A 181 3.66 10.89 22.14
C LEU A 181 5.19 10.90 22.20
N GLY A 182 5.79 12.01 22.60
CA GLY A 182 7.23 12.13 22.81
C GLY A 182 7.80 11.19 23.88
N LYS A 183 7.04 10.88 24.93
CA LYS A 183 7.42 9.94 26.00
C LYS A 183 7.28 8.47 25.60
N ILE A 184 6.25 8.11 24.84
CA ILE A 184 5.98 6.71 24.47
C ILE A 184 6.73 6.28 23.21
N MET A 185 7.07 7.22 22.33
CA MET A 185 7.74 7.00 21.04
C MET A 185 9.07 6.21 21.12
N PRO A 186 9.94 6.39 22.14
CA PRO A 186 11.15 5.56 22.25
C PRO A 186 10.86 4.07 22.54
N ASN A 187 9.65 3.73 22.94
CA ASN A 187 9.23 2.33 23.12
C ASN A 187 8.75 1.83 21.76
N ASN A 188 9.62 1.14 21.02
CA ASN A 188 9.44 0.66 19.65
C ASN A 188 8.35 -0.43 19.51
N ARG A 189 7.13 -0.15 19.97
CA ARG A 189 5.97 -1.04 19.84
C ARG A 189 5.19 -0.67 18.59
N GLY A 190 5.23 -1.55 17.59
CA GLY A 190 4.33 -1.50 16.44
C GLY A 190 4.41 -0.20 15.64
N ASN A 191 3.24 0.39 15.37
CA ASN A 191 3.07 1.54 14.48
C ASN A 191 3.15 2.91 15.18
N LEU A 192 3.39 2.94 16.50
CA LEU A 192 3.44 4.19 17.27
C LEU A 192 4.49 5.16 16.76
N LYS A 193 5.70 4.67 16.51
CA LYS A 193 6.82 5.48 16.05
C LYS A 193 6.55 6.15 14.70
N PRO A 194 6.15 5.42 13.63
CA PRO A 194 5.76 6.05 12.36
C PRO A 194 4.64 7.07 12.49
N MET A 195 3.61 6.77 13.30
CA MET A 195 2.46 7.67 13.43
C MET A 195 2.82 8.94 14.22
N ALA A 196 3.66 8.83 15.26
CA ALA A 196 4.17 9.99 15.99
C ALA A 196 5.04 10.89 15.10
N VAL A 197 5.89 10.30 14.24
CA VAL A 197 6.64 11.03 13.21
C VAL A 197 5.67 11.83 12.33
N GLN A 198 4.63 11.20 11.80
CA GLN A 198 3.64 11.88 10.95
C GLN A 198 2.95 13.05 11.67
N ILE A 199 2.60 12.87 12.94
CA ILE A 199 2.00 13.92 13.76
C ILE A 199 2.95 15.12 13.91
N PHE A 200 4.21 14.85 14.22
CA PHE A 200 5.23 15.89 14.38
C PHE A 200 5.57 16.59 13.07
N GLU A 201 5.67 15.85 11.95
CA GLU A 201 5.84 16.43 10.62
C GLU A 201 4.71 17.40 10.29
N GLN A 202 3.47 16.98 10.53
CA GLN A 202 2.30 17.80 10.23
C GLN A 202 2.24 19.04 11.12
N ALA A 203 2.54 18.89 12.42
CA ALA A 203 2.62 20.02 13.36
C ALA A 203 3.64 21.06 12.88
N CYS A 204 4.81 20.59 12.44
CA CYS A 204 5.87 21.47 11.93
C CYS A 204 5.46 22.19 10.64
N LYS A 205 4.81 21.47 9.70
CA LYS A 205 4.28 22.05 8.45
C LYS A 205 3.27 23.15 8.73
N ASN A 206 2.38 22.92 9.71
CA ASN A 206 1.37 23.88 10.13
C ASN A 206 1.92 25.01 11.02
N ASN A 207 3.20 24.94 11.44
CA ASN A 207 3.81 25.85 12.41
C ASN A 207 3.15 25.81 13.80
N GLU A 208 2.57 24.67 14.17
CA GLU A 208 1.90 24.42 15.44
C GLU A 208 2.91 23.94 16.49
N ASP A 209 2.95 24.62 17.64
CA ASP A 209 3.62 24.20 18.90
C ASP A 209 4.97 23.48 18.76
N VAL A 210 5.80 23.93 17.83
CA VAL A 210 7.12 23.36 17.55
C VAL A 210 7.99 23.28 18.82
N ALA A 211 7.84 24.25 19.73
CA ALA A 211 8.53 24.30 21.02
C ALA A 211 8.17 23.11 21.94
N LEU A 212 6.97 22.54 21.82
CA LEU A 212 6.56 21.36 22.59
C LEU A 212 7.21 20.09 22.05
N ILE A 213 7.44 20.00 20.74
CA ILE A 213 7.94 18.78 20.08
C ILE A 213 9.47 18.71 20.14
N GLU A 214 10.14 19.86 20.10
CA GLU A 214 11.60 19.98 19.98
C GLU A 214 12.40 19.15 21.02
N PRO A 215 12.08 19.14 22.33
CA PRO A 215 12.84 18.38 23.32
C PRO A 215 12.83 16.86 23.04
N TYR A 216 11.76 16.35 22.43
CA TYR A 216 11.64 14.93 22.10
C TYR A 216 12.46 14.58 20.86
N LEU A 217 12.51 15.46 19.87
CA LEU A 217 13.37 15.30 18.70
C LEU A 217 14.85 15.30 19.09
N GLU A 218 15.27 16.24 19.94
CA GLU A 218 16.64 16.28 20.47
C GLU A 218 17.01 14.99 21.22
N LYS A 219 16.10 14.52 22.07
CA LYS A 219 16.30 13.26 22.82
C LYS A 219 16.36 12.04 21.89
N ALA A 220 15.52 11.98 20.85
CA ALA A 220 15.51 10.89 19.88
C ALA A 220 16.81 10.85 19.07
N ILE A 221 17.29 12.01 18.61
CA ILE A 221 18.57 12.15 17.88
C ILE A 221 19.74 11.74 18.78
N GLY A 222 19.76 12.19 20.04
CA GLY A 222 20.83 11.88 21.00
C GLY A 222 20.96 10.39 21.35
N LYS A 223 19.88 9.60 21.20
CA LYS A 223 19.93 8.14 21.37
C LYS A 223 20.56 7.41 20.19
N GLY A 224 20.77 8.09 19.06
CA GLY A 224 21.38 7.49 17.87
C GLY A 224 20.53 6.40 17.24
N GLU A 225 19.21 6.56 17.23
CA GLU A 225 18.30 5.60 16.59
C GLU A 225 18.58 5.55 15.08
N ASN A 226 19.09 4.40 14.60
CA ASN A 226 19.53 4.19 13.21
C ASN A 226 18.46 3.56 12.31
N ASP A 227 17.19 3.61 12.69
CA ASP A 227 16.09 3.14 11.85
C ASP A 227 15.57 4.25 10.91
N SER A 228 14.71 3.87 9.96
CA SER A 228 14.11 4.80 8.98
C SER A 228 13.32 5.94 9.63
N TYR A 229 12.82 5.75 10.84
CA TYR A 229 12.10 6.77 11.60
C TYR A 229 13.05 7.77 12.27
N GLY A 230 14.24 7.31 12.67
CA GLY A 230 15.33 8.18 13.14
C GLY A 230 15.68 9.26 12.11
N GLU A 231 15.80 8.87 10.83
CA GLU A 231 16.00 9.80 9.72
C GLU A 231 14.89 10.86 9.64
N SER A 232 13.63 10.44 9.79
CA SER A 232 12.49 11.36 9.73
C SER A 232 12.52 12.38 10.87
N PHE A 233 12.88 11.97 12.10
CA PHE A 233 13.07 12.92 13.21
C PHE A 233 14.20 13.92 12.94
N ILE A 234 15.31 13.46 12.37
CA ILE A 234 16.43 14.33 11.99
C ILE A 234 15.97 15.36 10.95
N LYS A 235 15.20 14.93 9.94
CA LYS A 235 14.66 15.83 8.90
C LYS A 235 13.70 16.87 9.50
N ILE A 236 12.78 16.46 10.37
CA ILE A 236 11.86 17.38 11.08
C ILE A 236 12.64 18.39 11.92
N TYR A 237 13.58 17.92 12.72
CA TYR A 237 14.39 18.78 13.58
C TYR A 237 15.27 19.74 12.77
N THR A 238 15.80 19.28 11.63
CA THR A 238 16.54 20.13 10.68
C THR A 238 15.64 21.22 10.13
N TYR A 239 14.44 20.87 9.63
CA TYR A 239 13.46 21.83 9.12
C TYR A 239 13.13 22.91 10.16
N ILE A 240 12.78 22.50 11.38
CA ILE A 240 12.45 23.40 12.49
C ILE A 240 13.59 24.41 12.72
N ASN A 241 14.85 23.93 12.77
CA ASN A 241 15.98 24.78 13.08
C ASN A 241 16.33 25.73 11.94
N ILE A 242 16.22 25.29 10.69
CA ILE A 242 16.41 26.15 9.52
C ILE A 242 15.32 27.23 9.46
N LYS A 243 14.05 26.85 9.63
CA LYS A 243 12.91 27.78 9.62
C LYS A 243 13.06 28.89 10.66
N ASN A 244 13.64 28.57 11.82
CA ASN A 244 13.89 29.50 12.91
C ASN A 244 15.29 30.13 12.88
N ALA A 245 16.04 29.98 11.78
CA ALA A 245 17.40 30.50 11.60
C ALA A 245 18.40 30.10 12.73
N ARG A 246 18.19 28.94 13.35
CA ARG A 246 19.06 28.34 14.40
C ARG A 246 20.16 27.51 13.77
N TRP A 247 20.99 28.17 12.96
CA TRP A 247 22.02 27.54 12.14
C TRP A 247 23.03 26.76 12.97
N GLU A 248 23.35 27.22 14.18
CA GLU A 248 24.26 26.55 15.11
C GLU A 248 23.77 25.16 15.52
N LYS A 249 22.45 24.96 15.63
CA LYS A 249 21.87 23.64 15.91
C LYS A 249 22.02 22.72 14.71
N VAL A 250 21.78 23.21 13.49
CA VAL A 250 21.94 22.41 12.26
C VAL A 250 23.40 22.05 12.01
N ILE A 251 24.33 22.97 12.26
CA ILE A 251 25.77 22.71 12.18
C ILE A 251 26.16 21.56 13.14
N LYS A 252 25.68 21.59 14.39
CA LYS A 252 25.93 20.47 15.34
C LYS A 252 25.40 19.13 14.84
N LEU A 253 24.30 19.11 14.10
CA LEU A 253 23.79 17.87 13.49
C LEU A 253 24.67 17.40 12.32
N LEU A 254 25.16 18.32 11.48
CA LEU A 254 26.12 18.01 10.40
C LEU A 254 27.47 17.53 10.94
N GLU A 255 27.83 17.90 12.17
CA GLU A 255 29.05 17.45 12.84
C GLU A 255 28.83 16.24 13.77
N HIS A 256 27.61 15.71 13.82
CA HIS A 256 27.27 14.64 14.75
C HIS A 256 28.03 13.33 14.41
N PRO A 257 28.58 12.61 15.41
CA PRO A 257 29.45 11.45 15.16
C PRO A 257 28.70 10.23 14.58
N ASN A 258 27.39 10.12 14.84
CA ASN A 258 26.58 9.09 14.21
C ASN A 258 26.30 9.48 12.75
N LYS A 259 26.91 8.75 11.80
CA LYS A 259 26.80 8.92 10.34
C LYS A 259 25.39 9.11 9.78
N HIS A 260 24.36 8.58 10.45
CA HIS A 260 22.98 8.72 10.00
C HIS A 260 22.48 10.15 10.19
N VAL A 261 22.91 10.84 11.25
CA VAL A 261 22.52 12.23 11.53
C VAL A 261 23.00 13.20 10.45
N PRO A 262 24.31 13.35 10.16
CA PRO A 262 24.76 14.30 9.14
C PRO A 262 24.32 13.91 7.73
N GLY A 263 24.19 12.60 7.44
CA GLY A 263 23.66 12.12 6.17
C GLY A 263 22.21 12.53 5.94
N SER A 264 21.34 12.35 6.94
CA SER A 264 19.93 12.76 6.84
C SER A 264 19.74 14.28 6.82
N VAL A 265 20.57 15.04 7.53
CA VAL A 265 20.57 16.52 7.45
C VAL A 265 20.98 16.97 6.05
N ALA A 266 22.07 16.42 5.50
CA ALA A 266 22.52 16.73 4.16
C ALA A 266 21.47 16.33 3.11
N SER A 267 20.83 15.17 3.27
CA SER A 267 19.76 14.72 2.40
C SER A 267 18.55 15.66 2.41
N TYR A 268 18.15 16.14 3.59
CA TYR A 268 17.10 17.15 3.72
C TYR A 268 17.44 18.43 2.93
N LEU A 269 18.68 18.94 3.07
CA LEU A 269 19.16 20.12 2.34
C LEU A 269 19.28 19.84 0.84
N ALA A 270 19.62 18.62 0.45
CA ALA A 270 19.65 18.17 -0.94
C ALA A 270 18.25 17.95 -1.51
N GLU A 271 17.19 17.88 -0.72
CA GLU A 271 15.80 17.79 -1.19
C GLU A 271 15.20 19.20 -1.41
N HIS A 272 15.59 20.19 -0.60
CA HIS A 272 14.96 21.52 -0.55
C HIS A 272 15.88 22.62 -1.10
N VAL A 273 15.38 23.40 -2.06
CA VAL A 273 16.11 24.56 -2.60
C VAL A 273 15.89 25.75 -1.66
N MET A 274 16.88 26.04 -0.83
CA MET A 274 16.86 27.20 0.07
C MET A 274 18.24 27.80 0.26
N ASP A 275 18.29 29.08 0.63
CA ASP A 275 19.54 29.72 1.01
C ASP A 275 19.97 29.24 2.39
N PHE A 276 21.05 28.46 2.42
CA PHE A 276 21.67 27.95 3.63
C PHE A 276 23.16 28.30 3.68
N GLU A 277 23.55 29.50 3.22
CA GLU A 277 24.93 30.00 3.27
C GLU A 277 25.67 29.67 4.60
N PRO A 278 25.06 29.86 5.80
CA PRO A 278 25.73 29.56 7.07
C PRO A 278 26.13 28.08 7.26
N LEU A 279 25.51 27.15 6.53
CA LEU A 279 25.75 25.71 6.63
C LEU A 279 26.84 25.21 5.66
N VAL A 280 27.25 26.03 4.69
CA VAL A 280 28.23 25.64 3.66
C VAL A 280 29.54 25.13 4.28
N PRO A 281 30.15 25.77 5.30
CA PRO A 281 31.40 25.25 5.88
C PRO A 281 31.24 23.84 6.47
N ALA A 282 30.12 23.57 7.14
CA ALA A 282 29.84 22.26 7.74
C ALA A 282 29.57 21.20 6.66
N LEU A 283 28.84 21.53 5.59
CA LEU A 283 28.62 20.63 4.45
C LEU A 283 29.92 20.30 3.70
N VAL A 284 30.79 21.30 3.51
CA VAL A 284 32.11 21.09 2.89
C VAL A 284 32.97 20.15 3.74
N LYS A 285 32.92 20.27 5.08
CA LYS A 285 33.56 19.31 5.99
C LYS A 285 32.97 17.90 5.86
N SER A 286 31.65 17.77 5.66
CA SER A 286 30.98 16.49 5.44
C SER A 286 31.40 15.76 4.15
N LEU A 287 31.97 16.45 3.16
CA LEU A 287 32.58 15.81 1.98
C LEU A 287 33.80 14.93 2.35
N LEU A 288 34.41 15.14 3.52
CA LEU A 288 35.51 14.32 4.02
C LEU A 288 35.05 13.15 4.90
N HIS A 289 33.74 12.99 5.09
CA HIS A 289 33.22 12.00 6.03
C HIS A 289 33.55 10.56 5.61
N GLY A 290 33.81 9.68 6.57
CA GLY A 290 34.27 8.31 6.31
C GLY A 290 33.25 7.40 5.62
N TYR A 291 31.97 7.79 5.61
CA TYR A 291 30.85 7.04 5.02
C TYR A 291 30.36 7.71 3.73
N TRP A 292 30.24 6.91 2.67
CA TRP A 292 29.90 7.37 1.32
C TRP A 292 28.56 8.12 1.25
N TYR A 293 27.54 7.63 1.95
CA TYR A 293 26.21 8.25 1.95
C TYR A 293 26.24 9.71 2.44
N VAL A 294 27.02 10.00 3.49
CA VAL A 294 27.14 11.39 4.02
C VAL A 294 27.83 12.31 3.01
N ARG A 295 28.86 11.81 2.31
CA ARG A 295 29.58 12.58 1.29
C ARG A 295 28.69 12.88 0.08
N SER A 296 27.99 11.86 -0.42
CA SER A 296 27.09 11.97 -1.57
C SER A 296 25.98 12.97 -1.30
N GLU A 297 25.28 12.85 -0.17
CA GLU A 297 24.17 13.76 0.17
C GLU A 297 24.67 15.19 0.42
N ALA A 298 25.86 15.36 1.03
CA ALA A 298 26.48 16.68 1.20
C ALA A 298 26.87 17.31 -0.15
N ALA A 299 27.39 16.52 -1.09
CA ALA A 299 27.71 16.98 -2.43
C ALA A 299 26.46 17.41 -3.20
N ASP A 300 25.36 16.67 -3.08
CA ASP A 300 24.10 17.01 -3.73
C ASP A 300 23.46 18.26 -3.13
N ALA A 301 23.52 18.44 -1.81
CA ALA A 301 23.11 19.68 -1.15
C ALA A 301 23.91 20.88 -1.66
N LEU A 302 25.25 20.77 -1.71
CA LEU A 302 26.12 21.85 -2.20
C LEU A 302 25.87 22.18 -3.67
N LYS A 303 25.64 21.17 -4.53
CA LYS A 303 25.27 21.39 -5.94
C LYS A 303 23.96 22.15 -6.06
N LYS A 304 22.93 21.81 -5.27
CA LYS A 304 21.67 22.55 -5.26
C LYS A 304 21.85 24.00 -4.81
N TYR A 305 22.63 24.23 -3.76
CA TYR A 305 22.96 25.58 -3.31
C TYR A 305 23.67 26.40 -4.39
N MET A 306 24.67 25.81 -5.07
CA MET A 306 25.36 26.44 -6.20
C MET A 306 24.45 26.75 -7.41
N GLY A 307 23.31 26.06 -7.50
CA GLY A 307 22.24 26.36 -8.45
C GLY A 307 21.57 27.71 -8.21
N LEU A 308 21.68 28.30 -7.01
CA LEU A 308 21.12 29.63 -6.69
C LEU A 308 21.89 30.78 -7.38
N GLY A 309 23.07 30.52 -7.93
CA GLY A 309 23.78 31.47 -8.80
C GLY A 309 25.26 31.64 -8.46
N LYS A 310 25.86 32.70 -9.01
CA LYS A 310 27.30 32.96 -8.92
C LYS A 310 27.78 33.13 -7.48
N HIS A 311 27.06 33.91 -6.66
CA HIS A 311 27.41 34.15 -5.26
C HIS A 311 27.55 32.83 -4.48
N ALA A 312 26.56 31.95 -4.60
CA ALA A 312 26.59 30.64 -3.95
C ALA A 312 27.81 29.79 -4.36
N ARG A 313 28.19 29.80 -5.64
CA ARG A 313 29.42 29.13 -6.12
C ARG A 313 30.68 29.74 -5.54
N ASP A 314 30.74 31.07 -5.44
CA ASP A 314 31.90 31.77 -4.87
C ASP A 314 32.07 31.44 -3.37
N VAL A 315 30.96 31.33 -2.62
CA VAL A 315 30.96 30.88 -1.21
C VAL A 315 31.47 29.44 -1.09
N VAL A 316 30.95 28.51 -1.90
CA VAL A 316 31.39 27.10 -1.87
C VAL A 316 32.87 27.00 -2.24
N ARG A 317 33.31 27.72 -3.29
CA ARG A 317 34.71 27.79 -3.71
C ARG A 317 35.63 28.34 -2.62
N ALA A 318 35.20 29.37 -1.89
CA ALA A 318 35.98 29.93 -0.79
C ALA A 318 36.21 28.90 0.33
N ASN A 319 35.19 28.11 0.66
CA ASN A 319 35.28 27.08 1.70
C ASN A 319 36.09 25.85 1.25
N LEU A 320 36.00 25.45 -0.02
CA LEU A 320 36.78 24.33 -0.57
C LEU A 320 38.29 24.54 -0.49
N LYS A 321 38.78 25.80 -0.46
CA LYS A 321 40.22 26.09 -0.32
C LYS A 321 40.82 25.60 1.00
N ASN A 322 39.98 25.39 2.01
CA ASN A 322 40.40 24.91 3.34
C ASN A 322 40.35 23.37 3.45
N VAL A 323 39.90 22.68 2.41
CA VAL A 323 39.79 21.22 2.38
C VAL A 323 41.12 20.64 1.89
N ASP A 324 41.73 19.77 2.68
CA ASP A 324 42.85 18.93 2.22
C ASP A 324 42.27 17.67 1.56
N PRO A 325 42.38 17.50 0.23
CA PRO A 325 41.80 16.36 -0.48
C PRO A 325 42.36 15.01 -0.01
N ARG A 326 43.57 15.00 0.58
CA ARG A 326 44.21 13.78 1.11
C ARG A 326 43.46 13.18 2.30
N ASN A 327 42.59 13.96 2.94
CA ASN A 327 41.75 13.49 4.03
C ASN A 327 40.46 12.84 3.53
N ALA A 328 40.14 12.94 2.24
CA ALA A 328 38.98 12.29 1.66
C ALA A 328 39.28 10.80 1.44
N LYS A 329 38.44 9.92 2.01
CA LYS A 329 38.52 8.47 1.77
C LYS A 329 38.20 8.10 0.31
N ASP A 330 37.47 8.97 -0.38
CA ASP A 330 37.06 8.89 -1.77
C ASP A 330 36.87 10.33 -2.27
N THR A 331 37.49 10.69 -3.39
CA THR A 331 37.45 12.06 -3.92
C THR A 331 36.32 12.30 -4.90
N LYS A 332 35.61 11.26 -5.39
CA LYS A 332 34.62 11.41 -6.48
C LYS A 332 33.60 12.51 -6.23
N ASP A 333 33.01 12.55 -5.04
CA ASP A 333 32.01 13.55 -4.67
C ASP A 333 32.62 14.95 -4.48
N LEU A 334 33.82 15.01 -3.91
CA LEU A 334 34.58 16.24 -3.72
C LEU A 334 34.99 16.86 -5.07
N ASP A 335 35.52 16.04 -5.98
CA ASP A 335 35.92 16.43 -7.33
C ASP A 335 34.72 16.94 -8.14
N ALA A 336 33.56 16.28 -8.00
CA ALA A 336 32.32 16.73 -8.63
C ALA A 336 31.86 18.10 -8.11
N VAL A 337 31.98 18.37 -6.80
CA VAL A 337 31.66 19.67 -6.21
C VAL A 337 32.67 20.73 -6.65
N ILE A 338 33.97 20.42 -6.68
CA ILE A 338 35.02 21.32 -7.20
C ILE A 338 34.75 21.68 -8.66
N ALA A 339 34.44 20.70 -9.50
CA ALA A 339 34.12 20.92 -10.91
C ALA A 339 32.89 21.84 -11.06
N ALA A 340 31.82 21.58 -10.31
CA ALA A 340 30.61 22.40 -10.33
C ALA A 340 30.85 23.84 -9.81
N ALA A 341 31.69 24.01 -8.78
CA ALA A 341 32.04 25.32 -8.24
C ALA A 341 32.95 26.13 -9.21
N CYS A 342 33.76 25.45 -10.02
CA CYS A 342 34.66 26.07 -11.00
C CYS A 342 34.02 26.32 -12.37
N ALA A 343 32.89 25.67 -12.66
CA ALA A 343 32.15 25.88 -13.90
C ALA A 343 31.78 27.36 -14.07
N THR A 344 32.28 27.98 -15.14
CA THR A 344 31.79 29.28 -15.61
C THR A 344 30.28 29.15 -15.83
N PRO A 345 29.45 30.12 -15.37
CA PRO A 345 28.03 30.08 -15.66
C PRO A 345 27.85 29.93 -17.17
N GLU A 346 27.10 28.91 -17.58
CA GLU A 346 26.58 28.89 -18.94
C GLU A 346 25.85 30.22 -19.19
N PRO A 347 26.01 30.81 -20.38
CA PRO A 347 25.30 32.03 -20.72
C PRO A 347 23.79 31.80 -20.53
N PRO A 348 23.01 32.85 -20.18
CA PRO A 348 21.56 32.71 -20.06
C PRO A 348 21.01 32.09 -21.34
N ALA A 349 20.04 31.18 -21.18
CA ALA A 349 19.44 30.40 -22.25
C ALA A 349 19.14 31.27 -23.49
N PRO A 350 19.38 30.75 -24.71
CA PRO A 350 19.16 31.51 -25.93
C PRO A 350 17.74 32.07 -25.99
N GLU A 351 17.64 33.36 -26.33
CA GLU A 351 16.39 34.05 -26.61
C GLU A 351 15.59 33.31 -27.70
N ARG A 352 14.29 33.12 -27.40
CA ARG A 352 13.20 32.58 -28.24
C ARG A 352 13.43 31.16 -28.80
N PRO A 353 12.46 30.25 -28.61
CA PRO A 353 12.46 29.00 -29.37
C PRO A 353 12.42 29.35 -30.87
N PRO A 354 13.14 28.59 -31.72
CA PRO A 354 13.03 28.76 -33.17
C PRO A 354 11.56 28.63 -33.58
N ALA A 355 11.20 29.32 -34.67
CA ALA A 355 9.88 29.18 -35.27
C ALA A 355 9.51 27.69 -35.38
N LYS A 356 8.29 27.36 -34.94
CA LYS A 356 7.77 25.99 -34.92
C LYS A 356 8.01 25.34 -36.28
N SER A 357 8.46 24.09 -36.29
CA SER A 357 8.66 23.39 -37.56
C SER A 357 7.31 23.23 -38.27
N PRO A 358 7.29 23.10 -39.62
CA PRO A 358 6.06 22.79 -40.34
C PRO A 358 5.34 21.55 -39.80
N GLU A 359 6.06 20.57 -39.22
CA GLU A 359 5.43 19.42 -38.55
C GLU A 359 4.77 19.77 -37.21
N GLN A 360 5.36 20.66 -36.40
CA GLN A 360 4.74 21.15 -35.17
C GLN A 360 3.52 22.03 -35.45
N GLU A 361 3.59 22.84 -36.50
CA GLU A 361 2.47 23.67 -36.95
C GLU A 361 1.36 22.81 -37.58
N ALA A 362 1.71 21.74 -38.29
CA ALA A 362 0.77 20.74 -38.80
C ALA A 362 0.12 19.94 -37.67
N LEU A 363 0.87 19.55 -36.63
CA LEU A 363 0.33 18.86 -35.45
C LEU A 363 -0.63 19.76 -34.66
N GLU A 364 -0.29 21.03 -34.47
CA GLU A 364 -1.19 22.00 -33.83
C GLU A 364 -2.41 22.35 -34.71
N GLN A 365 -2.26 22.41 -36.04
CA GLN A 365 -3.41 22.57 -36.95
C GLN A 365 -4.28 21.31 -37.02
N MET A 366 -3.70 20.12 -36.84
CA MET A 366 -4.41 18.85 -36.74
C MET A 366 -5.17 18.75 -35.40
N LEU A 367 -4.59 19.22 -34.30
CA LEU A 367 -5.23 19.32 -32.99
C LEU A 367 -6.28 20.45 -32.92
N ALA A 368 -6.10 21.55 -33.67
CA ALA A 368 -7.04 22.67 -33.74
C ALA A 368 -8.26 22.38 -34.64
N LYS A 369 -8.12 21.48 -35.62
CA LYS A 369 -9.25 20.95 -36.41
C LYS A 369 -10.00 19.89 -35.60
N LYS A 370 -10.95 20.36 -34.76
CA LYS A 370 -11.98 19.58 -34.06
C LYS A 370 -12.79 18.67 -35.00
N ALA A 371 -12.23 17.55 -35.44
CA ALA A 371 -12.91 16.56 -36.27
C ALA A 371 -12.56 15.10 -35.90
N TYR A 372 -12.03 14.87 -34.71
CA TYR A 372 -11.99 13.54 -34.08
C TYR A 372 -12.87 13.55 -32.82
N LEU A 373 -14.16 13.87 -33.00
CA LEU A 373 -15.20 13.39 -32.10
C LEU A 373 -15.67 12.05 -32.66
N VAL A 374 -14.89 11.00 -32.38
CA VAL A 374 -15.33 9.62 -32.59
C VAL A 374 -16.55 9.39 -31.70
N ASN A 375 -17.55 8.66 -32.20
CA ASN A 375 -18.84 8.38 -31.55
C ASN A 375 -18.67 7.83 -30.11
N LEU A 376 -18.59 8.72 -29.12
CA LEU A 376 -18.66 8.39 -27.69
C LEU A 376 -20.11 8.04 -27.35
N GLU A 377 -20.55 6.83 -27.66
CA GLU A 377 -21.98 6.54 -27.56
C GLU A 377 -22.53 6.55 -26.13
N ARG A 378 -21.75 6.29 -25.06
CA ARG A 378 -22.35 6.08 -23.71
C ARG A 378 -21.38 6.40 -22.58
N VAL A 379 -21.88 7.09 -21.54
CA VAL A 379 -21.14 7.42 -20.31
C VAL A 379 -21.95 7.11 -19.06
N VAL A 380 -21.36 6.35 -18.13
CA VAL A 380 -21.93 6.10 -16.79
C VAL A 380 -21.08 6.80 -15.75
N ALA A 381 -21.69 7.68 -14.96
CA ALA A 381 -21.05 8.35 -13.83
C ALA A 381 -21.34 7.59 -12.52
N PHE A 382 -20.31 7.12 -11.80
CA PHE A 382 -20.42 6.63 -10.42
C PHE A 382 -19.76 7.63 -9.48
N ARG A 383 -20.42 8.00 -8.37
CA ARG A 383 -19.79 8.74 -7.27
C ARG A 383 -19.30 7.75 -6.22
N GLY A 384 -17.98 7.61 -6.09
CA GLY A 384 -17.33 7.11 -4.88
C GLY A 384 -16.99 8.29 -3.97
N ASN A 385 -16.61 8.03 -2.71
CA ASN A 385 -16.64 9.03 -1.64
C ASN A 385 -15.81 10.31 -1.84
N ASP A 386 -14.91 10.43 -2.83
CA ASP A 386 -14.27 11.70 -3.20
C ASP A 386 -13.96 11.84 -4.71
N GLU A 387 -14.32 10.85 -5.55
CA GLU A 387 -13.98 10.82 -6.98
C GLU A 387 -15.22 10.46 -7.83
N ALA A 388 -15.37 11.15 -8.96
CA ALA A 388 -16.37 10.85 -9.98
C ALA A 388 -15.76 9.93 -11.05
N ARG A 389 -16.40 8.79 -11.28
CA ARG A 389 -15.93 7.77 -12.24
C ARG A 389 -16.76 7.85 -13.51
N TYR A 390 -16.12 7.98 -14.67
CA TYR A 390 -16.71 8.09 -16.00
C TYR A 390 -16.24 6.96 -16.89
N ILE A 391 -17.16 6.14 -17.40
CA ILE A 391 -16.84 5.07 -18.36
C ILE A 391 -17.16 5.53 -19.77
N PHE A 392 -16.24 5.40 -20.72
CA PHE A 392 -16.40 5.77 -22.13
C PHE A 392 -16.17 4.55 -23.02
N CYS A 393 -16.72 4.55 -24.23
CA CYS A 393 -16.49 3.49 -25.22
C CYS A 393 -15.94 4.10 -26.51
N GLU A 394 -14.89 3.50 -27.07
CA GLU A 394 -14.38 3.80 -28.41
C GLU A 394 -14.11 2.48 -29.14
N GLY A 395 -14.95 2.14 -30.11
CA GLY A 395 -14.93 0.83 -30.74
C GLY A 395 -15.20 -0.29 -29.72
N ASP A 396 -14.30 -1.28 -29.66
CA ASP A 396 -14.35 -2.41 -28.72
C ASP A 396 -13.62 -2.15 -27.39
N LEU A 397 -13.12 -0.93 -27.19
CA LEU A 397 -12.41 -0.53 -25.98
C LEU A 397 -13.32 0.30 -25.07
N LEU A 398 -13.34 -0.05 -23.79
CA LEU A 398 -14.01 0.71 -22.74
C LEU A 398 -12.95 1.38 -21.87
N PHE A 399 -13.02 2.70 -21.74
CA PHE A 399 -12.21 3.50 -20.84
C PHE A 399 -12.99 3.78 -19.56
N ASP A 400 -12.32 3.85 -18.44
CA ASP A 400 -12.86 4.07 -17.11
C ASP A 400 -11.99 5.10 -16.39
N ALA A 401 -12.40 6.36 -16.44
CA ALA A 401 -11.68 7.50 -15.91
C ALA A 401 -12.23 7.94 -14.55
N TRP A 402 -11.36 8.12 -13.58
CA TRP A 402 -11.66 8.59 -12.24
C TRP A 402 -11.20 10.04 -12.18
N PHE A 403 -12.10 10.92 -11.77
CA PHE A 403 -11.95 12.36 -11.79
C PHE A 403 -12.16 12.88 -10.37
N ASP A 404 -11.18 13.60 -9.84
CA ASP A 404 -11.32 14.29 -8.58
C ASP A 404 -11.99 15.66 -8.84
N PRO A 405 -13.23 15.88 -8.35
CA PRO A 405 -13.92 17.14 -8.56
C PRO A 405 -13.25 18.34 -7.86
N ALA A 406 -12.46 18.11 -6.81
CA ALA A 406 -11.82 19.16 -6.03
C ALA A 406 -10.59 19.71 -6.76
N THR A 407 -9.77 18.84 -7.33
CA THR A 407 -8.57 19.23 -8.11
C THR A 407 -8.87 19.47 -9.58
N ARG A 408 -10.01 18.98 -10.08
CA ARG A 408 -10.38 18.93 -11.50
C ARG A 408 -9.39 18.13 -12.36
N GLU A 409 -8.74 17.14 -11.74
CA GLU A 409 -7.78 16.27 -12.40
C GLU A 409 -8.34 14.86 -12.58
N ILE A 410 -7.94 14.19 -13.67
CA ILE A 410 -8.17 12.75 -13.81
C ILE A 410 -7.11 12.04 -12.96
N THR A 411 -7.53 11.42 -11.88
CA THR A 411 -6.64 10.73 -10.94
C THR A 411 -6.25 9.33 -11.43
N LYS A 412 -7.12 8.69 -12.22
CA LYS A 412 -6.90 7.34 -12.75
C LYS A 412 -7.66 7.11 -14.05
N ILE A 413 -7.07 6.39 -15.00
CA ILE A 413 -7.82 5.79 -16.11
C ILE A 413 -7.46 4.30 -16.20
N SER A 414 -8.47 3.46 -16.38
CA SER A 414 -8.32 2.09 -16.86
C SER A 414 -9.01 1.91 -18.20
N TRP A 415 -8.60 0.92 -18.98
CA TRP A 415 -9.40 0.43 -20.09
C TRP A 415 -9.46 -1.08 -20.06
N THR A 416 -10.48 -1.63 -20.71
CA THR A 416 -10.68 -3.07 -20.85
C THR A 416 -11.37 -3.33 -22.19
N SER A 417 -11.20 -4.53 -22.74
CA SER A 417 -11.99 -4.91 -23.90
C SER A 417 -13.46 -5.03 -23.48
N LYS A 418 -14.36 -4.73 -24.40
CA LYS A 418 -15.79 -4.92 -24.20
C LYS A 418 -16.11 -6.37 -23.80
N GLU A 419 -15.41 -7.34 -24.41
CA GLU A 419 -15.57 -8.77 -24.11
C GLU A 419 -15.13 -9.12 -22.69
N ASP A 420 -13.98 -8.63 -22.23
CA ASP A 420 -13.49 -8.86 -20.86
C ASP A 420 -14.41 -8.23 -19.82
N LEU A 421 -14.89 -7.00 -20.06
CA LEU A 421 -15.84 -6.37 -19.16
C LEU A 421 -17.17 -7.12 -19.14
N GLU A 422 -17.70 -7.54 -20.29
CA GLU A 422 -18.88 -8.38 -20.35
C GLU A 422 -18.66 -9.69 -19.58
N GLY A 423 -17.47 -10.29 -19.67
CA GLY A 423 -17.09 -11.49 -18.93
C GLY A 423 -16.97 -11.26 -17.42
N ILE A 424 -16.47 -10.11 -16.97
CA ILE A 424 -16.39 -9.71 -15.55
C ILE A 424 -17.79 -9.40 -15.01
N ILE A 425 -18.61 -8.67 -15.78
CA ILE A 425 -19.95 -8.27 -15.38
C ILE A 425 -20.93 -9.46 -15.37
N ARG A 426 -20.88 -10.36 -16.36
CA ARG A 426 -21.70 -11.59 -16.36
C ARG A 426 -21.42 -12.49 -15.15
N ARG A 427 -20.21 -12.41 -14.59
CA ARG A 427 -19.82 -13.15 -13.37
C ARG A 427 -20.32 -12.50 -12.08
N GLY A 428 -20.69 -11.22 -12.09
CA GLY A 428 -21.05 -10.45 -10.89
C GLY A 428 -22.45 -9.84 -10.87
N PHE A 429 -23.17 -9.76 -11.99
CA PHE A 429 -24.43 -9.03 -12.10
C PHE A 429 -25.50 -9.79 -12.90
N ALA A 430 -26.77 -9.59 -12.56
CA ALA A 430 -27.89 -10.24 -13.23
C ALA A 430 -28.05 -9.77 -14.71
N PRO A 431 -28.41 -10.67 -15.65
CA PRO A 431 -28.69 -10.30 -17.04
C PRO A 431 -29.73 -9.18 -17.14
N GLY A 432 -29.44 -8.13 -17.92
CA GLY A 432 -30.35 -6.99 -18.14
C GLY A 432 -30.12 -5.76 -17.25
N THR A 433 -29.37 -5.89 -16.14
CA THR A 433 -29.01 -4.76 -15.26
C THR A 433 -28.28 -3.64 -16.02
N ILE A 434 -27.53 -4.01 -17.07
CA ILE A 434 -26.77 -3.09 -17.92
C ILE A 434 -27.68 -2.08 -18.62
N GLN A 435 -28.84 -2.49 -19.18
CA GLN A 435 -29.68 -1.59 -19.98
C GLN A 435 -30.30 -0.44 -19.17
N ALA A 436 -30.44 -0.60 -17.85
CA ALA A 436 -30.98 0.44 -16.96
C ALA A 436 -29.97 1.56 -16.62
N TYR A 437 -28.66 1.29 -16.70
CA TYR A 437 -27.59 2.25 -16.42
C TYR A 437 -27.10 3.03 -17.65
N LEU A 438 -27.58 2.68 -18.85
CA LEU A 438 -27.13 3.23 -20.13
C LEU A 438 -28.01 4.41 -20.60
N LYS A 439 -27.89 5.58 -19.95
CA LYS A 439 -28.48 6.84 -20.43
C LYS A 439 -27.40 7.82 -20.90
N PRO A 440 -27.64 8.62 -21.96
CA PRO A 440 -26.73 9.70 -22.34
C PRO A 440 -26.57 10.69 -21.18
N TYR A 441 -25.34 10.92 -20.73
CA TYR A 441 -25.07 11.87 -19.65
C TYR A 441 -24.70 13.24 -20.24
N ALA A 442 -25.67 14.16 -20.27
CA ALA A 442 -25.41 15.56 -20.57
C ALA A 442 -24.76 16.21 -19.32
N GLY A 443 -23.44 16.46 -19.35
CA GLY A 443 -22.74 17.12 -18.24
C GLY A 443 -21.34 16.60 -17.92
N ILE A 444 -20.65 15.97 -18.87
CA ILE A 444 -19.27 15.53 -18.66
C ILE A 444 -18.35 16.76 -18.62
N PRO A 445 -17.54 16.95 -17.57
CA PRO A 445 -16.60 18.06 -17.52
C PRO A 445 -15.65 18.00 -18.72
N LYS A 446 -15.38 19.16 -19.32
CA LYS A 446 -14.52 19.27 -20.51
C LYS A 446 -13.12 18.69 -20.24
N GLU A 447 -12.63 18.84 -19.02
CA GLU A 447 -11.33 18.33 -18.58
C GLU A 447 -11.25 16.80 -18.61
N VAL A 448 -12.38 16.12 -18.34
CA VAL A 448 -12.45 14.65 -18.45
C VAL A 448 -12.42 14.23 -19.92
N LEU A 449 -13.08 14.97 -20.81
CA LEU A 449 -13.07 14.69 -22.26
C LEU A 449 -11.69 14.97 -22.88
N ASP A 450 -11.09 16.11 -22.57
CA ASP A 450 -9.78 16.51 -23.07
C ASP A 450 -8.68 15.56 -22.53
N GLY A 451 -8.73 15.22 -21.23
CA GLY A 451 -7.80 14.28 -20.61
C GLY A 451 -7.97 12.84 -21.09
N SER A 452 -9.21 12.37 -21.27
CA SER A 452 -9.48 11.04 -21.82
C SER A 452 -9.07 10.93 -23.29
N ALA A 453 -9.24 11.98 -24.10
CA ALA A 453 -8.80 11.98 -25.50
C ALA A 453 -7.26 11.98 -25.61
N ALA A 454 -6.57 12.76 -24.78
CA ALA A 454 -5.10 12.73 -24.72
C ALA A 454 -4.59 11.35 -24.29
N LEU A 455 -5.25 10.73 -23.30
CA LEU A 455 -4.88 9.40 -22.79
C LEU A 455 -5.31 8.26 -23.72
N ALA A 456 -6.40 8.40 -24.48
CA ALA A 456 -6.78 7.48 -25.54
C ALA A 456 -5.79 7.56 -26.72
N GLY A 457 -5.32 8.77 -27.08
CA GLY A 457 -4.23 8.94 -28.04
C GLY A 457 -2.93 8.28 -27.57
N ILE A 458 -2.63 8.38 -26.28
CA ILE A 458 -1.54 7.63 -25.65
C ILE A 458 -1.79 6.12 -25.73
N ALA A 459 -2.97 5.63 -25.34
CA ALA A 459 -3.30 4.20 -25.34
C ALA A 459 -3.28 3.60 -26.76
N LEU A 460 -3.79 4.32 -27.76
CA LEU A 460 -3.72 3.94 -29.17
C LEU A 460 -2.27 3.98 -29.67
N GLY A 461 -1.50 5.01 -29.29
CA GLY A 461 -0.07 5.06 -29.56
C GLY A 461 0.71 3.92 -28.92
N ILE A 462 0.31 3.47 -27.72
CA ILE A 462 0.85 2.30 -27.03
C ILE A 462 0.45 1.02 -27.77
N ILE A 463 -0.82 0.88 -28.17
CA ILE A 463 -1.31 -0.30 -28.91
C ILE A 463 -0.59 -0.41 -30.26
N ASP A 464 -0.45 0.68 -30.99
CA ASP A 464 0.30 0.74 -32.25
C ASP A 464 1.77 0.37 -32.04
N LYS A 465 2.40 0.90 -30.98
CA LYS A 465 3.75 0.50 -30.56
C LYS A 465 3.82 -1.01 -30.24
N LEU A 466 2.93 -1.54 -29.42
CA LEU A 466 2.92 -2.95 -29.00
C LEU A 466 2.53 -3.92 -30.12
N SER A 467 1.90 -3.41 -31.20
CA SER A 467 1.47 -4.21 -32.34
C SER A 467 2.59 -4.54 -33.33
N ASP A 468 3.77 -3.91 -33.19
CA ASP A 468 4.97 -4.26 -33.94
C ASP A 468 5.82 -5.27 -33.15
N PRO A 469 5.76 -6.59 -33.45
CA PRO A 469 6.52 -7.61 -32.73
C PRO A 469 8.04 -7.47 -32.92
N SER A 470 8.49 -6.59 -33.81
CA SER A 470 9.92 -6.34 -34.04
C SER A 470 10.53 -5.22 -33.18
N LYS A 471 9.70 -4.48 -32.42
CA LYS A 471 10.13 -3.29 -31.67
C LYS A 471 10.20 -3.52 -30.15
N TRP A 472 11.19 -2.87 -29.55
CA TRP A 472 11.58 -2.98 -28.14
C TRP A 472 11.38 -1.63 -27.46
N TYR A 473 10.85 -1.62 -26.24
CA TYR A 473 10.48 -0.39 -25.54
C TYR A 473 11.29 -0.23 -24.26
N PHE A 474 12.21 0.74 -24.21
CA PHE A 474 12.84 1.14 -22.95
C PHE A 474 11.81 1.77 -21.99
N LEU A 475 11.64 1.16 -20.83
CA LEU A 475 10.88 1.69 -19.71
C LEU A 475 11.86 2.47 -18.83
N LYS A 476 11.83 3.81 -18.97
CA LYS A 476 12.75 4.73 -18.29
C LYS A 476 12.87 4.43 -16.78
N PRO A 477 14.04 4.61 -16.14
CA PRO A 477 14.31 4.04 -14.83
C PRO A 477 13.34 4.52 -13.77
N HIS A 478 12.89 3.56 -12.97
CA HIS A 478 12.30 3.82 -11.68
C HIS A 478 13.44 4.25 -10.73
N TYR A 479 13.41 5.49 -10.25
CA TYR A 479 14.22 6.09 -9.17
C TYR A 479 15.56 5.42 -8.79
N LYS A 480 16.67 6.18 -8.91
CA LYS A 480 17.97 5.97 -8.22
C LYS A 480 18.70 4.64 -8.43
N THR A 481 18.16 3.69 -9.20
CA THR A 481 18.86 2.43 -9.51
C THR A 481 19.49 2.48 -10.89
N GLU A 482 20.72 1.98 -11.03
CA GLU A 482 21.44 1.84 -12.31
C GLU A 482 20.77 0.81 -13.26
N THR A 483 19.64 0.22 -12.85
CA THR A 483 18.94 -0.82 -13.61
C THR A 483 18.01 -0.20 -14.66
N LYS A 484 18.29 -0.47 -15.93
CA LYS A 484 17.42 -0.17 -17.08
C LYS A 484 16.31 -1.22 -17.19
N ARG A 485 15.04 -0.83 -17.41
CA ARG A 485 13.95 -1.78 -17.69
C ARG A 485 13.51 -1.66 -19.16
N TYR A 486 13.16 -2.77 -19.80
CA TYR A 486 12.68 -2.82 -21.18
C TYR A 486 11.45 -3.71 -21.23
N LEU A 487 10.47 -3.35 -22.06
CA LEU A 487 9.35 -4.21 -22.44
C LEU A 487 9.57 -4.72 -23.85
N TYR A 488 9.31 -6.02 -24.05
CA TYR A 488 9.52 -6.69 -25.31
C TYR A 488 8.36 -7.64 -25.62
N HIS A 489 7.91 -7.65 -26.87
CA HIS A 489 6.94 -8.63 -27.37
C HIS A 489 7.65 -9.66 -28.25
N HIS A 490 7.86 -10.86 -27.73
CA HIS A 490 8.44 -11.96 -28.49
C HIS A 490 7.36 -12.69 -29.28
N GLU A 491 7.58 -12.90 -30.58
CA GLU A 491 6.61 -13.50 -31.51
C GLU A 491 5.95 -14.79 -30.98
N THR A 492 6.73 -15.68 -30.36
CA THR A 492 6.22 -16.94 -29.80
C THR A 492 6.08 -16.98 -28.28
N ARG A 493 6.59 -15.98 -27.55
CA ARG A 493 6.68 -16.02 -26.07
C ARG A 493 5.83 -14.93 -25.39
N GLY A 494 5.17 -14.07 -26.17
CA GLY A 494 4.36 -12.98 -25.64
C GLY A 494 5.21 -11.85 -25.07
N PHE A 495 4.64 -11.09 -24.12
CA PHE A 495 5.30 -9.93 -23.54
C PHE A 495 6.26 -10.32 -22.41
N MET A 496 7.40 -9.64 -22.35
CA MET A 496 8.44 -9.82 -21.34
C MET A 496 8.96 -8.47 -20.88
N ILE A 497 9.21 -8.34 -19.58
CA ILE A 497 9.94 -7.22 -18.99
C ILE A 497 11.36 -7.66 -18.67
N ILE A 498 12.34 -6.96 -19.22
CA ILE A 498 13.77 -7.21 -19.08
C ILE A 498 14.37 -6.11 -18.21
N SER A 499 15.07 -6.48 -17.15
CA SER A 499 15.82 -5.55 -16.31
C SER A 499 17.31 -5.77 -16.56
N SER A 500 18.09 -4.71 -16.76
CA SER A 500 19.49 -4.75 -17.16
C SER A 500 20.33 -3.80 -16.30
N LYS A 501 21.50 -4.25 -15.84
CA LYS A 501 22.49 -3.41 -15.14
C LYS A 501 23.59 -2.90 -16.08
N ALA A 502 23.77 -3.55 -17.22
CA ALA A 502 24.72 -3.20 -18.28
C ALA A 502 24.19 -3.69 -19.63
N GLU A 503 24.76 -3.19 -20.75
CA GLU A 503 24.25 -3.44 -22.11
C GLU A 503 24.10 -4.91 -22.50
N ASP A 504 24.72 -5.85 -21.80
CA ASP A 504 24.71 -7.29 -22.05
C ASP A 504 24.35 -8.13 -20.82
N VAL A 505 24.00 -7.49 -19.70
CA VAL A 505 23.70 -8.18 -18.43
C VAL A 505 22.21 -8.09 -18.11
N VAL A 506 21.51 -9.21 -18.30
CA VAL A 506 20.13 -9.40 -17.83
C VAL A 506 20.14 -9.64 -16.33
N SER A 507 19.63 -8.68 -15.58
CA SER A 507 19.49 -8.72 -14.12
C SER A 507 18.09 -9.14 -13.65
N GLY A 508 17.13 -9.23 -14.57
CA GLY A 508 15.79 -9.75 -14.32
C GLY A 508 15.04 -9.97 -15.63
N LEU A 509 14.23 -11.03 -15.70
CA LEU A 509 13.41 -11.35 -16.86
C LEU A 509 12.06 -11.87 -16.38
N VAL A 510 10.99 -11.17 -16.72
CA VAL A 510 9.63 -11.46 -16.22
C VAL A 510 8.67 -11.60 -17.40
N PRO A 511 8.11 -12.79 -17.66
CA PRO A 511 7.00 -12.94 -18.59
C PRO A 511 5.80 -12.21 -18.00
N CYS A 512 5.06 -11.51 -18.85
CA CYS A 512 3.92 -10.72 -18.42
C CYS A 512 2.80 -10.84 -19.45
N SER A 513 1.55 -10.73 -18.99
CA SER A 513 0.44 -10.67 -19.92
C SER A 513 0.47 -9.37 -20.71
N ARG A 514 -0.25 -9.31 -21.84
CA ARG A 514 -0.47 -8.04 -22.55
C ARG A 514 -1.03 -6.95 -21.62
N HIS A 515 -1.94 -7.34 -20.72
CA HIS A 515 -2.52 -6.42 -19.75
C HIS A 515 -1.47 -5.85 -18.78
N ASP A 516 -0.57 -6.69 -18.26
CA ASP A 516 0.50 -6.25 -17.36
C ASP A 516 1.49 -5.33 -18.08
N ALA A 517 1.82 -5.67 -19.33
CA ALA A 517 2.68 -4.86 -20.20
C ALA A 517 2.07 -3.46 -20.46
N GLU A 518 0.80 -3.40 -20.82
CA GLU A 518 0.04 -2.16 -20.98
C GLU A 518 -0.03 -1.34 -19.68
N SER A 519 -0.24 -2.02 -18.54
CA SER A 519 -0.27 -1.38 -17.22
C SER A 519 1.08 -0.76 -16.86
N GLU A 520 2.19 -1.45 -17.12
CA GLU A 520 3.52 -0.92 -16.82
C GLU A 520 3.88 0.27 -17.71
N ILE A 521 3.57 0.23 -19.02
CA ILE A 521 3.78 1.40 -19.88
C ILE A 521 2.97 2.60 -19.37
N ARG A 522 1.71 2.38 -19.00
CA ARG A 522 0.85 3.45 -18.45
C ARG A 522 1.46 4.06 -17.19
N ASP A 523 1.96 3.23 -16.28
CA ASP A 523 2.56 3.72 -15.04
C ASP A 523 3.83 4.51 -15.28
N VAL A 524 4.64 4.12 -16.27
CA VAL A 524 5.86 4.84 -16.63
C VAL A 524 5.52 6.16 -17.34
N GLU A 525 4.63 6.16 -18.34
CA GLU A 525 4.26 7.39 -19.06
C GLU A 525 3.53 8.40 -18.16
N ARG A 526 2.69 7.93 -17.23
CA ARG A 526 2.05 8.79 -16.22
C ARG A 526 3.09 9.52 -15.37
N ARG A 527 4.16 8.83 -14.98
CA ARG A 527 5.22 9.39 -14.13
C ARG A 527 6.23 10.21 -14.91
N PHE A 528 6.43 9.89 -16.19
CA PHE A 528 7.43 10.49 -17.06
C PHE A 528 6.84 10.74 -18.46
N PRO A 529 6.06 11.82 -18.64
CA PRO A 529 5.52 12.19 -19.94
C PRO A 529 6.64 12.39 -20.98
N GLY A 530 6.44 11.92 -22.21
CA GLY A 530 7.44 12.01 -23.29
C GLY A 530 8.48 10.88 -23.26
N LEU A 531 8.04 9.64 -23.06
CA LEU A 531 8.91 8.47 -23.03
C LEU A 531 9.65 8.29 -24.37
N ASP A 532 10.98 8.44 -24.35
CA ASP A 532 11.83 8.06 -25.47
C ASP A 532 11.87 6.53 -25.59
N VAL A 533 11.41 6.03 -26.74
CA VAL A 533 11.51 4.61 -27.08
C VAL A 533 12.92 4.35 -27.59
N GLU A 534 13.80 3.96 -26.68
CA GLU A 534 15.12 3.43 -27.06
C GLU A 534 15.02 1.91 -27.28
N ALA A 535 15.51 1.44 -28.42
CA ALA A 535 15.61 0.02 -28.69
C ALA A 535 16.65 -0.62 -27.76
N ALA A 536 16.33 -1.77 -27.17
CA ALA A 536 17.31 -2.54 -26.42
C ALA A 536 18.48 -2.96 -27.32
N SER A 537 19.71 -2.97 -26.78
CA SER A 537 20.91 -3.33 -27.54
C SER A 537 20.84 -4.80 -27.97
N LYS A 538 21.35 -5.13 -29.18
CA LYS A 538 21.40 -6.52 -29.68
C LYS A 538 22.01 -7.53 -28.67
N PRO A 539 23.10 -7.20 -27.94
CA PRO A 539 23.65 -8.06 -26.91
C PRO A 539 22.67 -8.39 -25.78
N LEU A 540 21.91 -7.40 -25.29
CA LEU A 540 20.91 -7.63 -24.24
C LEU A 540 19.82 -8.62 -24.71
N LEU A 541 19.42 -8.53 -25.98
CA LEU A 541 18.41 -9.43 -26.56
C LEU A 541 18.91 -10.86 -26.64
N ALA A 542 20.15 -11.04 -27.09
CA ALA A 542 20.80 -12.34 -27.14
C ALA A 542 20.86 -12.95 -25.73
N ALA A 543 21.29 -12.16 -24.74
CA ALA A 543 21.33 -12.60 -23.35
C ALA A 543 19.94 -12.97 -22.80
N ALA A 544 18.90 -12.18 -23.09
CA ALA A 544 17.53 -12.47 -22.67
C ALA A 544 16.98 -13.74 -23.32
N SER A 545 17.22 -13.96 -24.62
CA SER A 545 16.79 -15.19 -25.29
C SER A 545 17.52 -16.41 -24.76
N THR A 546 18.84 -16.32 -24.55
CA THR A 546 19.63 -17.41 -23.94
C THR A 546 19.12 -17.73 -22.53
N THR A 547 18.79 -16.72 -21.73
CA THR A 547 18.22 -16.87 -20.39
C THR A 547 16.87 -17.59 -20.44
N TRP A 548 15.99 -17.19 -21.37
CA TRP A 548 14.69 -17.85 -21.57
C TRP A 548 14.84 -19.31 -21.99
N GLU A 549 15.70 -19.60 -22.97
CA GLU A 549 15.94 -20.98 -23.43
C GLU A 549 16.51 -21.85 -22.32
N ALA A 550 17.38 -21.30 -21.47
CA ALA A 550 17.88 -21.99 -20.29
C ALA A 550 16.75 -22.26 -19.28
N ALA A 551 15.81 -21.32 -19.10
CA ALA A 551 14.64 -21.53 -18.24
C ALA A 551 13.71 -22.62 -18.80
N GLU A 552 13.45 -22.65 -20.11
CA GLU A 552 12.63 -23.70 -20.73
C GLU A 552 13.30 -25.08 -20.62
N LYS A 553 14.62 -25.16 -20.81
CA LYS A 553 15.37 -26.40 -20.57
C LYS A 553 15.27 -26.83 -19.10
N ALA A 554 15.33 -25.88 -18.16
CA ALA A 554 15.12 -26.18 -16.75
C ALA A 554 13.70 -26.69 -16.49
N MET A 555 12.67 -26.10 -17.11
CA MET A 555 11.30 -26.61 -17.00
C MET A 555 11.15 -28.02 -17.58
N GLN A 556 11.74 -28.31 -18.73
CA GLN A 556 11.71 -29.66 -19.32
C GLN A 556 12.36 -30.70 -18.40
N ARG A 557 13.45 -30.33 -17.71
CA ARG A 557 14.09 -31.19 -16.70
C ARG A 557 13.23 -31.38 -15.46
N LEU A 558 12.58 -30.32 -14.97
CA LEU A 558 11.59 -30.46 -13.91
C LEU A 558 10.48 -31.40 -14.35
N GLU A 559 9.92 -31.19 -15.54
CA GLU A 559 8.83 -31.97 -16.11
C GLU A 559 9.19 -33.46 -16.29
N SER A 560 10.47 -33.77 -16.56
CA SER A 560 11.00 -35.15 -16.62
C SER A 560 11.22 -35.80 -15.25
N GLY A 561 10.96 -35.07 -14.17
CA GLY A 561 11.03 -35.55 -12.78
C GLY A 561 12.33 -35.18 -12.06
N GLU A 562 13.19 -34.36 -12.64
CA GLU A 562 14.35 -33.81 -11.92
C GLU A 562 13.93 -32.73 -10.92
N ILE A 563 14.83 -32.41 -10.00
CA ILE A 563 14.56 -31.53 -8.86
C ILE A 563 15.53 -30.36 -8.89
N CYS A 564 14.99 -29.15 -8.94
CA CYS A 564 15.78 -27.93 -8.87
C CYS A 564 15.83 -27.44 -7.42
N ALA A 565 17.03 -27.15 -6.92
CA ALA A 565 17.20 -26.44 -5.66
C ALA A 565 17.40 -24.94 -5.90
N GLU A 566 17.00 -24.10 -4.96
CA GLU A 566 17.40 -22.71 -4.87
C GLU A 566 18.02 -22.54 -3.48
N MET A 567 19.31 -22.19 -3.47
CA MET A 567 20.02 -21.86 -2.23
C MET A 567 19.73 -20.42 -1.88
N ASP A 568 19.08 -20.22 -0.72
CA ASP A 568 19.02 -18.91 -0.09
C ASP A 568 20.30 -18.68 0.74
N GLU A 569 20.75 -17.43 0.85
CA GLU A 569 21.92 -17.04 1.66
C GLU A 569 21.74 -17.39 3.16
N LYS A 570 20.49 -17.61 3.59
CA LYS A 570 20.10 -17.87 4.98
C LYS A 570 19.78 -19.34 5.33
N TYR A 571 20.49 -20.31 4.75
CA TYR A 571 20.44 -21.75 5.08
C TYR A 571 19.22 -22.55 4.62
N TYR A 572 18.18 -21.92 4.09
CA TYR A 572 17.01 -22.64 3.58
C TYR A 572 17.20 -23.11 2.15
N ARG A 573 16.88 -24.38 1.91
CA ARG A 573 16.86 -24.95 0.56
C ARG A 573 15.41 -24.95 0.07
N ARG A 574 15.19 -24.19 -1.00
CA ARG A 574 13.93 -24.20 -1.73
C ARG A 574 14.03 -25.23 -2.84
N TYR A 575 13.00 -26.05 -3.05
CA TYR A 575 12.99 -27.05 -4.10
C TYR A 575 11.79 -26.85 -5.02
N TYR A 576 12.02 -26.99 -6.32
CA TYR A 576 10.99 -27.02 -7.35
C TYR A 576 10.92 -28.41 -7.93
N ILE A 577 9.72 -28.96 -8.03
CA ILE A 577 9.48 -30.32 -8.51
C ILE A 577 8.22 -30.35 -9.36
N HIS A 578 8.23 -31.20 -10.38
CA HIS A 578 7.03 -31.57 -11.10
C HIS A 578 6.62 -33.00 -10.71
N ASN A 579 5.36 -33.19 -10.33
CA ASN A 579 4.79 -34.51 -10.04
C ASN A 579 3.36 -34.59 -10.55
N ASN A 580 3.03 -35.63 -11.31
CA ASN A 580 1.69 -35.89 -11.85
C ASN A 580 1.03 -34.67 -12.53
N GLY A 581 1.77 -33.93 -13.36
CA GLY A 581 1.25 -32.78 -14.09
C GLY A 581 1.16 -31.48 -13.27
N ASN A 582 1.62 -31.48 -12.03
CA ASN A 582 1.57 -30.33 -11.13
C ASN A 582 2.98 -29.92 -10.70
N PHE A 583 3.20 -28.61 -10.55
CA PHE A 583 4.44 -28.09 -9.99
C PHE A 583 4.29 -27.78 -8.50
N PHE A 584 5.32 -28.10 -7.75
CA PHE A 584 5.39 -27.89 -6.32
C PHE A 584 6.62 -27.06 -5.97
N TYR A 585 6.41 -26.16 -5.03
CA TYR A 585 7.43 -25.35 -4.39
C TYR A 585 7.54 -25.78 -2.94
N ILE A 586 8.75 -26.19 -2.54
CA ILE A 586 8.98 -26.86 -1.26
C ILE A 586 10.04 -26.11 -0.50
N PHE A 587 9.72 -25.77 0.75
CA PHE A 587 10.68 -25.21 1.68
C PHE A 587 11.20 -26.33 2.57
N ALA A 588 12.52 -26.54 2.58
CA ALA A 588 13.14 -27.50 3.48
C ALA A 588 14.25 -26.86 4.32
N ASP A 589 14.28 -27.23 5.59
CA ASP A 589 15.30 -26.85 6.56
C ASP A 589 15.97 -28.12 7.13
N GLY A 590 17.29 -28.17 7.11
CA GLY A 590 18.06 -29.28 7.69
C GLY A 590 17.72 -30.68 7.14
N GLY A 591 17.23 -30.79 5.90
CA GLY A 591 16.78 -32.06 5.31
C GLY A 591 15.34 -32.45 5.64
N THR A 592 14.55 -31.54 6.21
CA THR A 592 13.14 -31.76 6.55
C THR A 592 12.22 -30.83 5.75
N VAL A 593 11.13 -31.37 5.20
CA VAL A 593 10.12 -30.59 4.46
C VAL A 593 9.26 -29.81 5.46
N ASP A 594 9.36 -28.49 5.40
CA ASP A 594 8.59 -27.58 6.26
C ASP A 594 7.26 -27.21 5.60
N THR A 595 7.29 -26.70 4.36
CA THR A 595 6.09 -26.27 3.63
C THR A 595 6.09 -26.77 2.19
N VAL A 596 4.96 -27.30 1.73
CA VAL A 596 4.69 -27.59 0.30
C VAL A 596 3.59 -26.67 -0.22
N SER A 597 3.84 -26.03 -1.36
CA SER A 597 2.87 -25.18 -2.05
C SER A 597 2.79 -25.57 -3.52
N GLN A 598 1.59 -25.93 -3.97
CA GLN A 598 1.34 -26.15 -5.40
C GLN A 598 1.41 -24.80 -6.14
N ARG A 599 2.13 -24.77 -7.26
CA ARG A 599 2.29 -23.59 -8.12
C ARG A 599 1.86 -23.90 -9.55
N SER A 600 1.42 -22.86 -10.26
CA SER A 600 1.25 -22.98 -11.71
C SER A 600 2.61 -23.08 -12.40
N ARG A 601 2.63 -23.64 -13.61
CA ARG A 601 3.82 -23.70 -14.46
C ARG A 601 4.45 -22.31 -14.63
N ASP A 602 3.63 -21.28 -14.85
CA ASP A 602 4.09 -19.89 -15.06
C ASP A 602 4.82 -19.32 -13.85
N VAL A 603 4.37 -19.62 -12.63
CA VAL A 603 5.02 -19.17 -11.40
C VAL A 603 6.38 -19.84 -11.24
N VAL A 604 6.48 -21.15 -11.53
CA VAL A 604 7.76 -21.87 -11.46
C VAL A 604 8.70 -21.41 -12.58
N PHE A 605 8.18 -21.18 -13.77
CA PHE A 605 8.96 -20.66 -14.90
C PHE A 605 9.55 -19.28 -14.59
N LYS A 606 8.76 -18.38 -14.00
CA LYS A 606 9.24 -17.08 -13.51
C LYS A 606 10.35 -17.25 -12.47
N ALA A 607 10.23 -18.18 -11.53
CA ALA A 607 11.28 -18.46 -10.56
C ALA A 607 12.58 -18.98 -11.22
N MET A 608 12.48 -19.81 -12.26
CA MET A 608 13.65 -20.26 -13.04
C MET A 608 14.36 -19.08 -13.71
N LEU A 609 13.61 -18.14 -14.29
CA LEU A 609 14.17 -16.92 -14.87
C LEU A 609 14.88 -16.05 -13.83
N GLU A 610 14.28 -15.87 -12.65
CA GLU A 610 14.88 -15.12 -11.55
C GLU A 610 16.20 -15.75 -11.07
N LEU A 611 16.27 -17.08 -10.99
CA LEU A 611 17.51 -17.80 -10.67
C LEU A 611 18.59 -17.59 -11.72
N LEU A 612 18.21 -17.63 -12.99
CA LEU A 612 19.12 -17.48 -14.12
C LEU A 612 19.63 -16.04 -14.33
N CYS A 613 18.97 -15.05 -13.74
CA CYS A 613 19.42 -13.65 -13.79
C CYS A 613 20.44 -13.28 -12.70
N LYS A 614 20.80 -14.20 -11.79
CA LYS A 614 21.77 -13.95 -10.71
C LYS A 614 23.23 -14.04 -11.24
N PRO A 615 24.21 -13.30 -10.67
CA PRO A 615 25.59 -13.23 -11.16
C PRO A 615 26.40 -14.55 -11.22
N ALA A 616 25.86 -15.66 -10.71
CA ALA A 616 26.48 -17.00 -10.72
C ALA A 616 25.49 -18.06 -11.24
N ALA A 617 24.58 -17.66 -12.14
CA ALA A 617 23.41 -18.39 -12.59
C ALA A 617 23.69 -19.79 -13.16
N ILE A 618 23.63 -20.79 -12.28
CA ILE A 618 23.36 -22.18 -12.64
C ILE A 618 22.06 -22.52 -11.91
N VAL A 619 21.06 -23.01 -12.63
CA VAL A 619 19.89 -23.64 -12.02
C VAL A 619 20.37 -24.98 -11.47
N PRO A 620 20.54 -25.15 -10.14
CA PRO A 620 21.19 -26.33 -9.61
C PRO A 620 20.15 -27.43 -9.51
N PHE A 621 20.20 -28.34 -10.48
CA PHE A 621 19.50 -29.61 -10.38
C PHE A 621 20.28 -30.52 -9.45
N VAL A 622 19.59 -31.00 -8.42
CA VAL A 622 20.19 -31.80 -7.36
C VAL A 622 19.62 -33.20 -7.38
N VAL A 623 20.49 -34.18 -7.13
CA VAL A 623 20.06 -35.51 -6.73
C VAL A 623 19.76 -35.44 -5.24
N ILE A 624 18.49 -35.46 -4.88
CA ILE A 624 18.09 -35.68 -3.48
C ILE A 624 18.05 -37.18 -3.23
N ASP A 625 18.26 -37.59 -1.98
CA ASP A 625 18.12 -38.99 -1.59
C ASP A 625 16.67 -39.46 -1.77
N GLU A 626 16.50 -40.77 -2.02
CA GLU A 626 15.18 -41.37 -2.22
C GLU A 626 14.27 -41.21 -0.98
N GLY A 627 14.83 -41.06 0.23
CA GLY A 627 14.04 -40.77 1.43
C GLY A 627 13.38 -39.40 1.36
N MET A 628 14.17 -38.35 1.13
CA MET A 628 13.68 -36.98 0.94
C MET A 628 12.75 -36.87 -0.26
N LYS A 629 13.04 -37.55 -1.37
CA LYS A 629 12.15 -37.60 -2.53
C LYS A 629 10.81 -38.24 -2.18
N ASN A 630 10.81 -39.35 -1.45
CA ASN A 630 9.57 -39.98 -1.00
C ASN A 630 8.81 -39.08 -0.04
N ASP A 631 9.47 -38.44 0.94
CA ASP A 631 8.83 -37.47 1.84
C ASP A 631 8.18 -36.33 1.06
N ILE A 632 8.87 -35.83 0.03
CA ILE A 632 8.35 -34.79 -0.83
C ILE A 632 7.16 -35.27 -1.66
N LEU A 633 7.27 -36.43 -2.32
CA LEU A 633 6.18 -36.99 -3.15
C LEU A 633 4.96 -37.31 -2.29
N VAL A 634 5.17 -37.81 -1.08
CA VAL A 634 4.18 -37.99 -0.02
C VAL A 634 3.48 -36.67 0.31
N ASN A 635 4.24 -35.60 0.50
CA ASN A 635 3.72 -34.27 0.77
C ASN A 635 3.19 -33.55 -0.48
N ALA A 636 3.32 -34.11 -1.68
CA ALA A 636 2.81 -33.57 -2.93
C ALA A 636 1.58 -34.32 -3.45
N ASP A 637 1.08 -35.31 -2.70
CA ASP A 637 -0.11 -36.11 -3.03
C ASP A 637 -1.28 -35.71 -2.12
N PRO A 638 -2.22 -34.86 -2.61
CA PRO A 638 -3.37 -34.42 -1.83
C PRO A 638 -4.26 -35.57 -1.35
N ASP A 639 -4.29 -36.69 -2.09
CA ASP A 639 -5.13 -37.84 -1.75
C ASP A 639 -4.64 -38.54 -0.48
N ARG A 640 -3.37 -38.34 -0.11
CA ARG A 640 -2.79 -38.86 1.13
C ARG A 640 -2.85 -37.88 2.30
N TYR A 641 -3.15 -36.60 2.06
CA TYR A 641 -3.17 -35.59 3.14
C TYR A 641 -4.15 -35.95 4.24
N LEU A 642 -5.31 -36.53 3.89
CA LEU A 642 -6.28 -36.95 4.90
C LEU A 642 -5.70 -38.00 5.85
N ASP A 643 -4.97 -38.99 5.32
CA ASP A 643 -4.35 -40.04 6.13
C ASP A 643 -3.24 -39.49 7.03
N TYR A 644 -2.48 -38.50 6.57
CA TYR A 644 -1.46 -37.84 7.39
C TYR A 644 -2.05 -36.91 8.44
N ILE A 645 -3.10 -36.16 8.10
CA ILE A 645 -3.84 -35.35 9.08
C ILE A 645 -4.40 -36.29 10.15
N LYS A 646 -5.04 -37.41 9.78
CA LYS A 646 -5.58 -38.42 10.73
C LYS A 646 -4.53 -38.93 11.73
N LYS A 647 -3.29 -39.14 11.29
CA LYS A 647 -2.17 -39.59 12.13
C LYS A 647 -1.65 -38.51 13.09
N GLY A 648 -2.07 -37.25 12.91
CA GLY A 648 -1.57 -36.11 13.68
C GLY A 648 -0.21 -35.61 13.22
N ASP A 649 0.30 -36.12 12.09
CA ASP A 649 1.60 -35.78 11.54
C ASP A 649 1.55 -34.54 10.63
N PHE A 650 0.35 -33.98 10.40
CA PHE A 650 0.12 -33.03 9.33
C PHE A 650 -0.97 -32.00 9.65
N SER A 651 -0.75 -30.78 9.18
CA SER A 651 -1.73 -29.69 9.19
C SER A 651 -1.83 -29.04 7.82
N ILE A 652 -3.04 -28.65 7.44
CA ILE A 652 -3.29 -27.78 6.28
C ILE A 652 -3.78 -26.43 6.78
N GLY A 653 -3.55 -25.37 6.03
CA GLY A 653 -4.07 -24.05 6.38
C GLY A 653 -4.21 -23.12 5.19
N GLY A 654 -4.97 -22.05 5.37
CA GLY A 654 -5.28 -21.11 4.30
C GLY A 654 -5.69 -19.74 4.82
N GLY A 655 -5.56 -18.72 3.98
CA GLY A 655 -5.89 -17.33 4.30
C GLY A 655 -5.32 -16.39 3.22
N PRO A 656 -6.04 -15.32 2.83
CA PRO A 656 -5.55 -14.37 1.83
C PRO A 656 -4.39 -13.50 2.33
N THR A 657 -4.16 -13.44 3.65
CA THR A 657 -3.10 -12.65 4.30
C THR A 657 -2.63 -13.33 5.59
N THR A 658 -1.54 -12.84 6.19
CA THR A 658 -0.98 -13.31 7.47
C THR A 658 -1.95 -13.25 8.64
N ASP A 659 -3.06 -12.52 8.50
CA ASP A 659 -3.90 -12.10 9.62
C ASP A 659 -5.24 -12.85 9.67
N MET A 660 -5.57 -13.62 8.62
CA MET A 660 -6.75 -14.50 8.56
C MET A 660 -6.33 -15.93 8.25
N GLN A 661 -5.41 -16.47 9.06
CA GLN A 661 -4.94 -17.84 8.92
C GLN A 661 -5.89 -18.80 9.64
N TRP A 662 -6.44 -19.75 8.91
CA TRP A 662 -6.98 -20.95 9.54
C TRP A 662 -6.06 -22.14 9.29
N SER A 663 -6.08 -23.11 10.21
CA SER A 663 -5.41 -24.39 10.09
C SER A 663 -6.35 -25.52 10.48
N VAL A 664 -6.17 -26.70 9.90
CA VAL A 664 -6.85 -27.94 10.26
C VAL A 664 -5.79 -28.96 10.64
N ARG A 665 -5.96 -29.59 11.81
CA ARG A 665 -5.12 -30.68 12.32
C ARG A 665 -5.97 -31.74 12.99
N CYS A 666 -5.51 -32.98 13.10
CA CYS A 666 -6.18 -34.00 13.92
C CYS A 666 -5.56 -34.00 15.33
N GLU A 667 -6.38 -33.78 16.35
CA GLU A 667 -5.99 -33.94 17.75
C GLU A 667 -6.94 -34.92 18.42
N ASN A 668 -6.38 -35.97 19.03
CA ASN A 668 -7.15 -37.02 19.72
C ASN A 668 -8.26 -37.66 18.85
N GLY A 669 -7.99 -37.83 17.55
CA GLY A 669 -8.95 -38.41 16.59
C GLY A 669 -10.03 -37.43 16.10
N GLN A 670 -9.96 -36.15 16.47
CA GLN A 670 -10.87 -35.11 15.99
C GLN A 670 -10.15 -34.12 15.10
N PHE A 671 -10.76 -33.74 13.97
CA PHE A 671 -10.24 -32.67 13.12
C PHE A 671 -10.60 -31.32 13.74
N ILE A 672 -9.59 -30.57 14.17
CA ILE A 672 -9.75 -29.25 14.77
C ILE A 672 -9.33 -28.21 13.74
N ARG A 673 -10.28 -27.35 13.37
CA ARG A 673 -10.03 -26.12 12.63
C ARG A 673 -9.77 -24.99 13.63
N SER A 674 -8.58 -24.41 13.59
CA SER A 674 -8.26 -23.19 14.31
C SER A 674 -8.30 -22.02 13.33
N GLN A 675 -9.01 -20.95 13.64
CA GLN A 675 -9.05 -19.73 12.84
C GLN A 675 -8.52 -18.58 13.69
N GLY A 676 -7.38 -18.04 13.30
CA GLY A 676 -6.86 -16.80 13.86
C GLY A 676 -7.69 -15.63 13.35
N ASP A 677 -8.15 -14.79 14.27
CA ASP A 677 -8.87 -13.55 13.95
C ASP A 677 -7.95 -12.36 13.65
N GLY A 678 -6.63 -12.60 13.59
CA GLY A 678 -5.61 -11.56 13.40
C GLY A 678 -5.33 -10.73 14.67
N HIS A 679 -6.04 -10.99 15.77
CA HIS A 679 -6.03 -10.19 17.00
C HIS A 679 -5.70 -11.01 18.26
N GLY A 680 -5.18 -12.23 18.10
CA GLY A 680 -4.75 -13.10 19.20
C GLY A 680 -5.87 -14.00 19.75
N GLY A 681 -7.08 -13.94 19.19
CA GLY A 681 -8.12 -14.92 19.40
C GLY A 681 -7.97 -16.09 18.42
N VAL A 682 -8.07 -17.32 18.94
CA VAL A 682 -8.15 -18.52 18.10
C VAL A 682 -9.54 -19.10 18.28
N GLU A 683 -10.39 -18.95 17.27
CA GLU A 683 -11.67 -19.66 17.23
C GLU A 683 -11.40 -21.10 16.79
N THR A 684 -11.77 -22.07 17.62
CA THR A 684 -11.62 -23.50 17.30
C THR A 684 -12.96 -24.13 16.99
N SER A 685 -13.09 -24.80 15.84
CA SER A 685 -14.23 -25.63 15.50
C SER A 685 -13.81 -27.07 15.18
N VAL A 686 -14.69 -28.04 15.46
CA VAL A 686 -14.46 -29.44 15.10
C VAL A 686 -15.07 -29.69 13.73
N LEU A 687 -14.29 -30.27 12.82
CA LEU A 687 -14.69 -30.65 11.49
C LEU A 687 -14.98 -32.17 11.41
N THR A 688 -15.89 -32.56 10.53
CA THR A 688 -16.05 -33.96 10.14
C THR A 688 -14.97 -34.38 9.14
N GLU A 689 -14.79 -35.68 8.94
CA GLU A 689 -13.89 -36.17 7.89
C GLU A 689 -14.29 -35.68 6.49
N ASP A 690 -15.59 -35.62 6.22
CA ASP A 690 -16.11 -35.16 4.93
C ASP A 690 -15.89 -33.65 4.73
N ASP A 691 -15.93 -32.84 5.80
CA ASP A 691 -15.56 -31.42 5.73
C ASP A 691 -14.07 -31.26 5.35
N VAL A 692 -13.19 -32.09 5.92
CA VAL A 692 -11.76 -32.08 5.59
C VAL A 692 -11.52 -32.57 4.17
N LYS A 693 -12.21 -33.63 3.71
CA LYS A 693 -12.16 -34.06 2.31
C LYS A 693 -12.61 -32.96 1.37
N ALA A 694 -13.73 -32.30 1.65
CA ALA A 694 -14.21 -31.18 0.85
C ALA A 694 -13.20 -30.03 0.80
N LEU A 695 -12.50 -29.72 1.90
CA LEU A 695 -11.41 -28.72 1.90
C LEU A 695 -10.24 -29.14 1.01
N LEU A 696 -9.85 -30.42 1.06
CA LEU A 696 -8.76 -30.99 0.27
C LEU A 696 -9.09 -31.05 -1.23
N GLU A 697 -10.27 -31.59 -1.58
CA GLU A 697 -10.79 -31.74 -2.94
C GLU A 697 -10.96 -30.38 -3.63
N ASN A 698 -11.51 -29.40 -2.91
CA ASN A 698 -11.65 -28.04 -3.45
C ASN A 698 -10.32 -27.26 -3.50
N ARG A 699 -9.20 -27.88 -3.06
CA ARG A 699 -7.86 -27.25 -2.92
C ARG A 699 -7.92 -25.88 -2.24
N ARG A 700 -8.84 -25.72 -1.28
CA ARG A 700 -9.04 -24.47 -0.55
C ARG A 700 -8.06 -24.42 0.62
N TYR A 701 -6.77 -24.55 0.37
CA TYR A 701 -5.72 -24.35 1.38
C TYR A 701 -4.53 -23.67 0.71
N GLY A 702 -3.88 -22.76 1.44
CA GLY A 702 -2.72 -22.01 0.95
C GLY A 702 -1.39 -22.74 1.21
N TRP A 703 -1.36 -23.62 2.22
CA TRP A 703 -0.18 -24.38 2.61
C TRP A 703 -0.55 -25.69 3.29
N ALA A 704 0.40 -26.62 3.24
CA ALA A 704 0.37 -27.90 3.93
C ALA A 704 1.73 -28.11 4.64
N ARG A 705 1.69 -28.51 5.92
CA ARG A 705 2.88 -28.60 6.78
C ARG A 705 2.86 -29.85 7.65
N THR A 706 4.03 -30.48 7.76
CA THR A 706 4.28 -31.59 8.68
C THR A 706 4.33 -31.09 10.12
N ILE A 707 3.45 -31.59 10.99
CA ILE A 707 3.48 -31.32 12.44
C ILE A 707 4.53 -32.24 13.06
N ARG A 708 5.80 -31.83 13.08
CA ARG A 708 6.75 -32.53 13.97
C ARG A 708 6.59 -32.00 15.38
N LYS A 709 6.43 -32.92 16.34
CA LYS A 709 6.83 -32.64 17.72
C LYS A 709 8.33 -32.32 17.67
N HIS A 710 8.72 -31.10 17.99
CA HIS A 710 10.12 -30.85 18.34
C HIS A 710 10.47 -31.84 19.46
N VAL A 711 11.38 -32.78 19.15
CA VAL A 711 12.04 -33.61 20.15
C VAL A 711 13.24 -32.84 20.67
#